data_AF-A0AAV7GUB5-F1
#
_entry.id   AF-A0AAV7GUB5-F1
#
_cell.length_a   1.000
_cell.length_b   1.000
_cell.length_c   1.000
_cell.angle_alpha   90.00
_cell.angle_beta   90.00
_cell.angle_gamma   90.00
#
_symmetry.space_group_name_H-M   'P 1'
#
loop_
_entity.id
_entity.type
_entity.pdbx_description
1 polymer ?
#
loop_
_entity_poly.entity_id
_entity_poly.type
_entity_poly.pdbx_seq_one_letter_code
_entity_poly.pdbx_strand_id
1 'polypeptide(L)'
;MASAKSSRSRASGPSGLSSTGIQHLGGSIPGSQESVVQLSDKLKIFKTDNFDPDAYMQSKCQSMNEKEIRHMCAYLQDLKKASAEEMRKSVYANYAAFIKTSKEISDLEGELLSIRNLLSSQATLIHNLAEGVHVETLSEDSEYSTEDNTTKIDDQEPSNLEKWLRELPDMLDVLLAERRVEEALDALDEAEQVASDAKENLTLSSTQLLSLQNTIIERRQKLSDQLAEAACQSSTRGVELRAAASALKRLGDGHRAHSLLLNAHYRRLQYNMQTIHPTSTSYGGAYTAALSQQVFSAIAQAVNDSLEVFGDDTAYTSELVTWSAKQTEDFARLVKRHALASSAAAGGLRAAAECVQIAIGHCSLLEARGLSLSSVLMKLFRPSVEQALEANLKRIEESTAALAAADDWVLTQPSSGTRASGRSTNTIAIVQPKLSSSAHRFNSMVQDFFEDVGPLMSMQLGSSTLDGLHKVFNSYVNLLINALPGSMEDVENLEGSGNKIVRLAETEAQQLALLANASLLAEELLPRAATKLISLYQTSGADDSRKKSSDRHNRLPEQREWKRKLQRCVDRLRDSFCRQHALDLIFTEDGETHLSAEMYLSMDDSHEEPEWSPSLIFLELYAKLNRMSGIAADMFIGRERFSTLLMMRLTETVILWLSEDQNFWEDLEEGPRPLGPLGLQQFYLDMQFVILFGQGRYLSRHVHQVIVEIMDRAMAAFSATGVDPDRQVLYLMRRQYYECLLQLHFVVISSFL
;
A
#
# COMPACT_ATOMS: atom_id res chain seq x y z
N MET A 1 -13.60 15.79 -50.10
CA MET A 1 -13.43 14.54 -50.88
C MET A 1 -12.54 13.63 -50.04
N ALA A 2 -12.86 12.42 -49.61
CA ALA A 2 -13.87 11.44 -49.98
C ALA A 2 -14.57 10.86 -48.73
N SER A 3 -15.62 10.10 -48.99
CA SER A 3 -16.83 9.89 -48.20
C SER A 3 -16.74 8.88 -47.05
N ALA A 4 -17.45 9.17 -45.96
CA ALA A 4 -17.78 8.28 -44.85
C ALA A 4 -18.87 7.26 -45.24
N LYS A 5 -18.81 6.03 -44.73
CA LYS A 5 -20.00 5.16 -44.58
C LYS A 5 -19.96 4.36 -43.28
N SER A 6 -20.79 4.84 -42.36
CA SER A 6 -21.39 4.11 -41.24
C SER A 6 -22.47 3.16 -41.76
N SER A 7 -22.65 1.99 -41.14
CA SER A 7 -23.85 1.15 -41.35
C SER A 7 -24.15 0.31 -40.11
N ARG A 8 -25.17 0.76 -39.37
CA ARG A 8 -25.99 -0.01 -38.42
C ARG A 8 -27.05 -0.81 -39.19
N SER A 9 -27.32 -2.05 -38.80
CA SER A 9 -28.65 -2.69 -38.84
C SER A 9 -28.60 -4.03 -38.07
N ARG A 10 -29.24 -4.15 -36.89
CA ARG A 10 -30.65 -4.48 -36.59
C ARG A 10 -31.05 -5.95 -36.88
N ALA A 11 -31.57 -6.56 -35.81
CA ALA A 11 -32.09 -7.91 -35.69
C ALA A 11 -33.39 -8.15 -36.48
N SER A 12 -33.63 -9.41 -36.85
CA SER A 12 -34.94 -9.95 -37.21
C SER A 12 -35.07 -11.39 -36.71
N GLY A 13 -36.25 -11.69 -36.15
CA GLY A 13 -36.66 -12.97 -35.57
C GLY A 13 -37.23 -13.97 -36.59
N PRO A 14 -37.93 -15.03 -36.15
CA PRO A 14 -37.69 -16.41 -36.59
C PRO A 14 -38.79 -17.02 -37.49
N SER A 15 -38.47 -18.06 -38.28
CA SER A 15 -39.46 -19.04 -38.80
C SER A 15 -38.84 -20.36 -39.31
N GLY A 16 -39.22 -21.48 -38.70
CA GLY A 16 -39.82 -22.68 -39.33
C GLY A 16 -39.14 -23.50 -40.45
N LEU A 17 -38.65 -24.68 -40.05
CA LEU A 17 -38.95 -26.05 -40.56
C LEU A 17 -38.46 -26.60 -41.93
N SER A 18 -37.63 -27.67 -41.79
CA SER A 18 -37.60 -28.98 -42.48
C SER A 18 -36.93 -29.15 -43.86
N SER A 19 -35.82 -29.92 -43.92
CA SER A 19 -35.80 -31.34 -44.36
C SER A 19 -34.37 -31.89 -44.56
N THR A 20 -34.13 -33.05 -43.91
CA THR A 20 -33.27 -34.22 -44.23
C THR A 20 -32.05 -34.16 -45.18
N GLY A 21 -30.90 -34.64 -44.69
CA GLY A 21 -29.78 -35.19 -45.46
C GLY A 21 -28.56 -35.54 -44.58
N ILE A 22 -28.17 -36.81 -44.50
CA ILE A 22 -27.21 -37.41 -43.54
C ILE A 22 -25.77 -37.50 -44.13
N GLN A 23 -24.77 -37.55 -43.23
CA GLN A 23 -23.35 -38.06 -43.32
C GLN A 23 -22.27 -36.95 -43.41
N HIS A 24 -21.15 -36.92 -42.66
CA HIS A 24 -20.51 -37.78 -41.64
C HIS A 24 -19.37 -36.98 -40.93
N LEU A 25 -18.91 -37.50 -39.77
CA LEU A 25 -17.61 -37.29 -39.07
C LEU A 25 -17.48 -36.19 -37.98
N GLY A 26 -17.18 -36.64 -36.75
CA GLY A 26 -16.41 -35.87 -35.74
C GLY A 26 -17.00 -35.91 -34.33
N GLY A 27 -16.54 -36.84 -33.48
CA GLY A 27 -17.04 -37.06 -32.12
C GLY A 27 -16.86 -35.86 -31.18
N SER A 28 -17.90 -35.56 -30.42
CA SER A 28 -17.88 -34.62 -29.29
C SER A 28 -18.65 -35.22 -28.11
N ILE A 29 -18.05 -35.08 -26.93
CA ILE A 29 -18.50 -35.52 -25.60
C ILE A 29 -19.91 -34.96 -25.30
N PRO A 30 -20.94 -35.78 -25.00
CA PRO A 30 -22.24 -35.29 -24.55
C PRO A 30 -22.29 -35.30 -23.01
N GLY A 31 -22.48 -34.14 -22.39
CA GLY A 31 -22.69 -34.09 -20.93
C GLY A 31 -23.01 -32.72 -20.31
N SER A 32 -22.79 -31.60 -21.01
CA SER A 32 -22.89 -30.26 -20.41
C SER A 32 -24.21 -29.51 -20.67
N GLN A 33 -24.98 -29.84 -21.71
CA GLN A 33 -26.25 -29.14 -22.00
C GLN A 33 -27.48 -29.78 -21.37
N GLU A 34 -27.53 -31.12 -21.22
CA GLU A 34 -28.66 -31.80 -20.56
C GLU A 34 -28.73 -31.51 -19.06
N SER A 35 -27.60 -31.32 -18.39
CA SER A 35 -27.52 -31.04 -16.95
C SER A 35 -28.03 -29.64 -16.58
N VAL A 36 -27.78 -28.64 -17.42
CA VAL A 36 -28.23 -27.25 -17.20
C VAL A 36 -29.75 -27.12 -17.38
N VAL A 37 -30.34 -27.83 -18.35
CA VAL A 37 -31.79 -27.87 -18.57
C VAL A 37 -32.51 -28.59 -17.42
N GLN A 38 -31.96 -29.72 -16.95
CA GLN A 38 -32.51 -30.45 -15.79
C GLN A 38 -32.49 -29.63 -14.48
N LEU A 39 -31.46 -28.83 -14.24
CA LEU A 39 -31.37 -28.01 -13.02
C LEU A 39 -32.30 -26.79 -13.08
N SER A 40 -32.40 -26.15 -14.25
CA SER A 40 -33.34 -25.06 -14.52
C SER A 40 -34.78 -25.44 -14.19
N ASP A 41 -35.21 -26.62 -14.65
CA ASP A 41 -36.57 -27.12 -14.41
C ASP A 41 -36.82 -27.46 -12.94
N LYS A 42 -35.81 -28.02 -12.24
CA LYS A 42 -35.88 -28.27 -10.79
C LYS A 42 -35.97 -26.99 -9.96
N LEU A 43 -35.38 -25.89 -10.43
CA LEU A 43 -35.39 -24.58 -9.76
C LEU A 43 -36.61 -23.72 -10.08
N LYS A 44 -37.41 -24.09 -11.08
CA LYS A 44 -38.52 -23.28 -11.60
C LYS A 44 -39.60 -22.97 -10.55
N ILE A 45 -39.88 -23.93 -9.65
CA ILE A 45 -40.85 -23.77 -8.57
C ILE A 45 -40.38 -22.78 -7.49
N PHE A 46 -39.06 -22.60 -7.33
CA PHE A 46 -38.47 -21.69 -6.34
C PHE A 46 -38.20 -20.29 -6.91
N LYS A 47 -38.42 -20.08 -8.22
CA LYS A 47 -38.18 -18.81 -8.92
C LYS A 47 -39.45 -17.98 -9.13
N THR A 48 -40.59 -18.44 -8.64
CA THR A 48 -41.86 -17.70 -8.74
C THR A 48 -41.95 -16.64 -7.66
N ASP A 49 -42.32 -15.41 -8.02
CA ASP A 49 -42.40 -14.25 -7.09
C ASP A 49 -43.41 -14.44 -5.93
N ASN A 50 -44.30 -15.43 -6.02
CA ASN A 50 -45.32 -15.77 -5.02
C ASN A 50 -45.09 -17.14 -4.35
N PHE A 51 -43.84 -17.61 -4.26
CA PHE A 51 -43.54 -18.88 -3.60
C PHE A 51 -43.82 -18.82 -2.10
N ASP A 52 -44.69 -19.73 -1.60
CA ASP A 52 -44.99 -19.89 -0.19
C ASP A 52 -44.29 -21.14 0.37
N PRO A 53 -43.26 -20.99 1.22
CA PRO A 53 -42.54 -22.10 1.81
C PRO A 53 -43.42 -23.01 2.67
N ASP A 54 -44.38 -22.44 3.41
CA ASP A 54 -45.21 -23.18 4.35
C ASP A 54 -46.25 -24.02 3.60
N ALA A 55 -46.86 -23.45 2.55
CA ALA A 55 -47.76 -24.20 1.67
C ALA A 55 -47.03 -25.30 0.89
N TYR A 56 -45.80 -25.04 0.43
CA TYR A 56 -44.97 -26.03 -0.26
C TYR A 56 -44.61 -27.19 0.68
N MET A 57 -44.18 -26.89 1.91
CA MET A 57 -43.84 -27.88 2.92
C MET A 57 -45.08 -28.68 3.35
N GLN A 58 -46.24 -28.03 3.57
CA GLN A 58 -47.47 -28.73 3.94
C GLN A 58 -47.97 -29.66 2.83
N SER A 59 -47.94 -29.23 1.56
CA SER A 59 -48.35 -30.06 0.42
C SER A 59 -47.41 -31.25 0.20
N LYS A 60 -46.13 -31.14 0.57
CA LYS A 60 -45.13 -32.19 0.32
C LYS A 60 -44.98 -33.13 1.52
N CYS A 61 -44.99 -32.60 2.75
CA CYS A 61 -44.69 -33.35 3.97
C CYS A 61 -45.91 -34.06 4.59
N GLN A 62 -47.15 -33.69 4.26
CA GLN A 62 -48.35 -34.27 4.87
C GLN A 62 -48.50 -35.79 4.70
N SER A 63 -47.84 -36.39 3.69
CA SER A 63 -47.96 -37.82 3.38
C SER A 63 -46.63 -38.58 3.44
N MET A 64 -45.57 -38.01 4.03
CA MET A 64 -44.22 -38.61 3.99
C MET A 64 -43.83 -39.26 5.32
N ASN A 65 -43.15 -40.41 5.26
CA ASN A 65 -42.54 -41.05 6.43
C ASN A 65 -41.15 -40.44 6.76
N GLU A 66 -40.59 -40.77 7.93
CA GLU A 66 -39.32 -40.20 8.41
C GLU A 66 -38.12 -40.41 7.44
N LYS A 67 -38.08 -41.54 6.74
CA LYS A 67 -37.01 -41.84 5.77
C LYS A 67 -37.17 -40.99 4.51
N GLU A 68 -38.40 -40.80 4.06
CA GLU A 68 -38.73 -39.94 2.92
C GLU A 68 -38.43 -38.47 3.22
N ILE A 69 -38.67 -38.02 4.47
CA ILE A 69 -38.31 -36.67 4.93
C ILE A 69 -36.78 -36.48 4.90
N ARG A 70 -36.00 -37.42 5.46
CA ARG A 70 -34.53 -37.37 5.40
C ARG A 70 -33.99 -37.32 3.97
N HIS A 71 -34.55 -38.13 3.09
CA HIS A 71 -34.20 -38.12 1.66
C HIS A 71 -34.56 -36.78 0.99
N MET A 72 -35.69 -36.17 1.35
CA MET A 72 -36.07 -34.86 0.84
C MET A 72 -35.15 -33.74 1.34
N CYS A 73 -34.72 -33.79 2.60
CA CYS A 73 -33.73 -32.85 3.12
C CYS A 73 -32.40 -32.94 2.36
N ALA A 74 -31.90 -34.16 2.13
CA ALA A 74 -30.68 -34.38 1.33
C ALA A 74 -30.85 -33.85 -0.11
N TYR A 75 -31.99 -34.16 -0.75
CA TYR A 75 -32.30 -33.65 -2.09
C TYR A 75 -32.33 -32.12 -2.16
N LEU A 76 -32.92 -31.44 -1.16
CA LEU A 76 -32.97 -29.98 -1.10
C LEU A 76 -31.58 -29.37 -0.83
N GLN A 77 -30.74 -30.01 -0.02
CA GLN A 77 -29.36 -29.60 0.21
C GLN A 77 -28.51 -29.72 -1.07
N ASP A 78 -28.65 -30.83 -1.80
CA ASP A 78 -27.99 -31.03 -3.09
C ASP A 78 -28.45 -30.01 -4.13
N LEU A 79 -29.76 -29.73 -4.19
CA LEU A 79 -30.32 -28.73 -5.09
C LEU A 79 -29.82 -27.31 -4.74
N LYS A 80 -29.68 -26.99 -3.45
CA LYS A 80 -29.08 -25.73 -2.98
C LYS A 80 -27.62 -25.61 -3.42
N LYS A 81 -26.83 -26.67 -3.25
CA LYS A 81 -25.41 -26.70 -3.66
C LYS A 81 -25.27 -26.51 -5.18
N ALA A 82 -26.05 -27.24 -5.97
CA ALA A 82 -26.06 -27.13 -7.43
C ALA A 82 -26.51 -25.72 -7.90
N SER A 83 -27.52 -25.13 -7.24
CA SER A 83 -27.98 -23.77 -7.53
C SER A 83 -26.90 -22.71 -7.25
N ALA A 84 -26.20 -22.83 -6.12
CA ALA A 84 -25.12 -21.92 -5.75
C ALA A 84 -23.95 -21.99 -6.75
N GLU A 85 -23.63 -23.19 -7.22
CA GLU A 85 -22.54 -23.41 -8.18
C GLU A 85 -22.88 -22.87 -9.58
N GLU A 86 -24.14 -22.99 -10.01
CA GLU A 86 -24.62 -22.40 -11.26
C GLU A 86 -24.71 -20.87 -11.18
N MET A 87 -25.17 -20.32 -10.05
CA MET A 87 -25.13 -18.89 -9.78
C MET A 87 -23.69 -18.37 -9.85
N ARG A 88 -22.74 -19.09 -9.25
CA ARG A 88 -21.31 -18.76 -9.31
C ARG A 88 -20.80 -18.76 -10.74
N LYS A 89 -21.10 -19.79 -11.54
CA LYS A 89 -20.73 -19.87 -12.96
C LYS A 89 -21.34 -18.75 -13.79
N SER A 90 -22.62 -18.44 -13.58
CA SER A 90 -23.32 -17.34 -14.26
C SER A 90 -22.71 -15.97 -13.91
N VAL A 91 -22.40 -15.73 -12.63
CA VAL A 91 -21.72 -14.51 -12.19
C VAL A 91 -20.34 -14.39 -12.82
N TYR A 92 -19.53 -15.47 -12.84
CA TYR A 92 -18.22 -15.45 -13.48
C TYR A 92 -18.28 -15.24 -15.00
N ALA A 93 -19.21 -15.90 -15.68
CA ALA A 93 -19.38 -15.77 -17.13
C ALA A 93 -19.83 -14.35 -17.53
N ASN A 94 -20.67 -13.72 -16.70
CA ASN A 94 -21.16 -12.36 -16.93
C ASN A 94 -20.32 -11.28 -16.24
N TYR A 95 -19.26 -11.64 -15.50
CA TYR A 95 -18.43 -10.69 -14.75
C TYR A 95 -17.78 -9.66 -15.66
N ALA A 96 -17.24 -10.08 -16.81
CA ALA A 96 -16.66 -9.18 -17.79
C ALA A 96 -17.69 -8.22 -18.39
N ALA A 97 -18.93 -8.69 -18.61
CA ALA A 97 -20.02 -7.84 -19.06
C ALA A 97 -20.39 -6.84 -17.97
N PHE A 98 -20.58 -7.28 -16.72
CA PHE A 98 -20.90 -6.42 -15.58
C PHE A 98 -19.84 -5.32 -15.36
N ILE A 99 -18.56 -5.67 -15.35
CA ILE A 99 -17.46 -4.68 -15.21
C ILE A 99 -17.48 -3.68 -16.36
N LYS A 100 -17.73 -4.15 -17.59
CA LYS A 100 -17.81 -3.28 -18.76
C LYS A 100 -19.02 -2.32 -18.66
N THR A 101 -20.21 -2.82 -18.33
CA THR A 101 -21.41 -1.97 -18.19
C THR A 101 -21.28 -1.00 -17.02
N SER A 102 -20.69 -1.43 -15.90
CA SER A 102 -20.47 -0.57 -14.74
C SER A 102 -19.45 0.54 -15.02
N LYS A 103 -18.41 0.25 -15.82
CA LYS A 103 -17.49 1.26 -16.34
C LYS A 103 -18.17 2.24 -17.29
N GLU A 104 -18.98 1.74 -18.22
CA GLU A 104 -19.74 2.58 -19.16
C GLU A 104 -20.75 3.50 -18.43
N ILE A 105 -21.38 3.03 -17.35
CA ILE A 105 -22.26 3.85 -16.49
C ILE A 105 -21.45 4.94 -15.78
N SER A 106 -20.27 4.61 -15.24
CA SER A 106 -19.41 5.60 -14.58
C SER A 106 -18.87 6.66 -15.56
N ASP A 107 -18.51 6.24 -16.78
CA ASP A 107 -18.11 7.16 -17.85
C ASP A 107 -19.28 8.10 -18.23
N LEU A 108 -20.52 7.57 -18.34
CA LEU A 108 -21.73 8.36 -18.59
C LEU A 108 -22.06 9.34 -17.46
N GLU A 109 -21.86 8.96 -16.19
CA GLU A 109 -22.01 9.87 -15.05
C GLU A 109 -21.00 11.03 -15.11
N GLY A 110 -19.77 10.75 -15.54
CA GLY A 110 -18.74 11.76 -15.79
C GLY A 110 -19.13 12.73 -16.92
N GLU A 111 -19.68 12.21 -18.01
CA GLU A 111 -20.21 13.03 -19.12
C GLU A 111 -21.39 13.90 -18.67
N LEU A 112 -22.32 13.38 -17.85
CA LEU A 112 -23.45 14.12 -17.31
C LEU A 112 -23.00 15.27 -16.39
N LEU A 113 -21.97 15.03 -15.56
CA LEU A 113 -21.34 16.04 -14.72
C LEU A 113 -20.69 17.16 -15.55
N SER A 114 -20.03 16.80 -16.65
CA SER A 114 -19.46 17.77 -17.60
C SER A 114 -20.55 18.63 -18.25
N ILE A 115 -21.64 18.01 -18.73
CA ILE A 115 -22.78 18.72 -19.33
C ILE A 115 -23.43 19.69 -18.32
N ARG A 116 -23.62 19.26 -17.07
CA ARG A 116 -24.14 20.11 -15.99
C ARG A 116 -23.26 21.32 -15.74
N ASN A 117 -21.93 21.12 -15.69
CA ASN A 117 -20.98 22.21 -15.48
C ASN A 117 -20.97 23.19 -16.67
N LEU A 118 -21.08 22.68 -17.90
CA LEU A 118 -21.17 23.50 -19.11
C LEU A 118 -22.47 24.35 -19.11
N LEU A 119 -23.61 23.74 -18.78
CA LEU A 119 -24.90 24.43 -18.62
C LEU A 119 -24.85 25.51 -17.54
N SER A 120 -24.21 25.25 -16.40
CA SER A 120 -24.00 26.23 -15.34
C SER A 120 -23.09 27.40 -15.79
N SER A 121 -22.03 27.11 -16.54
CA SER A 121 -21.15 28.15 -17.10
C SER A 121 -21.84 29.01 -18.18
N GLN A 122 -22.72 28.42 -18.99
CA GLN A 122 -23.52 29.18 -19.94
C GLN A 122 -24.59 30.02 -19.24
N ALA A 123 -25.23 29.50 -18.19
CA ALA A 123 -26.21 30.25 -17.41
C ALA A 123 -25.58 31.48 -16.73
N THR A 124 -24.36 31.36 -16.20
CA THR A 124 -23.62 32.50 -15.61
C THR A 124 -23.20 33.54 -16.64
N LEU A 125 -22.77 33.12 -17.84
CA LEU A 125 -22.50 34.04 -18.95
C LEU A 125 -23.77 34.78 -19.41
N ILE A 126 -24.91 34.09 -19.48
CA ILE A 126 -26.20 34.70 -19.83
C ILE A 126 -26.64 35.70 -18.74
N HIS A 127 -26.44 35.39 -17.46
CA HIS A 127 -26.69 36.31 -16.36
C HIS A 127 -25.79 37.56 -16.42
N ASN A 128 -24.49 37.39 -16.69
CA ASN A 128 -23.55 38.52 -16.82
C ASN A 128 -23.85 39.41 -18.04
N LEU A 129 -24.36 38.83 -19.13
CA LEU A 129 -24.81 39.61 -20.29
C LEU A 129 -26.15 40.34 -20.02
N ALA A 130 -27.03 39.75 -19.20
CA ALA A 130 -28.31 40.35 -18.84
C ALA A 130 -28.16 41.52 -17.85
N GLU A 131 -27.10 41.54 -17.05
CA GLU A 131 -26.81 42.62 -16.09
C GLU A 131 -26.01 43.81 -16.69
N GLY A 132 -25.38 43.63 -17.87
CA GLY A 132 -24.45 44.59 -18.46
C GLY A 132 -25.04 45.68 -19.37
N VAL A 133 -26.36 45.86 -19.43
CA VAL A 133 -27.00 46.87 -20.28
C VAL A 133 -27.80 47.87 -19.44
N HIS A 134 -27.10 48.87 -18.92
CA HIS A 134 -27.69 50.17 -18.57
C HIS A 134 -26.81 51.29 -19.12
N VAL A 135 -27.34 51.93 -20.17
CA VAL A 135 -26.78 53.10 -20.85
C VAL A 135 -27.50 54.32 -20.28
N GLU A 136 -26.75 55.26 -19.71
CA GLU A 136 -27.20 56.64 -19.54
C GLU A 136 -26.12 57.62 -19.99
N THR A 137 -26.62 58.79 -20.38
CA THR A 137 -26.18 59.66 -21.48
C THR A 137 -25.86 61.06 -20.93
N LEU A 138 -25.17 61.88 -21.75
CA LEU A 138 -25.03 63.36 -21.73
C LEU A 138 -23.87 63.90 -20.86
N SER A 139 -23.16 64.99 -21.18
CA SER A 139 -23.55 66.22 -21.90
C SER A 139 -22.33 67.05 -22.33
N GLU A 140 -22.56 67.91 -23.34
CA GLU A 140 -21.68 68.86 -24.04
C GLU A 140 -21.18 70.09 -23.23
N ASP A 141 -20.09 70.68 -23.76
CA ASP A 141 -19.68 72.09 -23.86
C ASP A 141 -19.68 73.05 -22.65
N SER A 142 -18.55 73.78 -22.47
CA SER A 142 -18.54 75.26 -22.50
C SER A 142 -17.12 75.86 -22.53
N GLU A 143 -17.02 76.94 -23.29
CA GLU A 143 -15.86 77.79 -23.59
C GLU A 143 -15.61 78.90 -22.54
N TYR A 144 -14.36 79.42 -22.56
CA TYR A 144 -13.89 80.78 -22.25
C TYR A 144 -14.13 81.42 -20.85
N SER A 145 -13.05 81.85 -20.20
CA SER A 145 -12.86 83.28 -19.85
C SER A 145 -11.46 83.58 -19.30
N THR A 146 -10.84 84.57 -19.92
CA THR A 146 -9.72 85.40 -19.46
C THR A 146 -10.05 86.16 -18.17
N GLU A 147 -9.09 86.30 -17.26
CA GLU A 147 -8.69 87.59 -16.69
C GLU A 147 -7.37 87.46 -15.92
N ASP A 148 -6.33 88.07 -16.49
CA ASP A 148 -4.99 88.24 -15.94
C ASP A 148 -4.93 89.63 -15.28
N ASN A 149 -4.57 89.70 -14.01
CA ASN A 149 -4.32 90.96 -13.31
C ASN A 149 -2.86 91.01 -12.86
N THR A 150 -2.10 91.75 -13.67
CA THR A 150 -0.72 92.15 -13.48
C THR A 150 -0.41 92.73 -12.10
N THR A 151 0.69 92.27 -11.49
CA THR A 151 1.54 93.13 -10.65
C THR A 151 3.01 92.96 -11.06
N LYS A 152 3.63 94.08 -11.44
CA LYS A 152 5.04 94.23 -11.81
C LYS A 152 5.89 94.31 -10.55
N ILE A 153 6.98 93.54 -10.43
CA ILE A 153 8.15 93.87 -9.60
C ILE A 153 9.42 93.33 -10.27
N ASP A 154 10.31 94.28 -10.58
CA ASP A 154 11.75 94.26 -10.93
C ASP A 154 12.40 93.04 -11.63
N ASP A 155 12.99 93.37 -12.80
CA ASP A 155 14.08 92.65 -13.46
C ASP A 155 15.33 92.61 -12.56
N GLN A 156 15.33 91.72 -11.57
CA GLN A 156 16.58 91.21 -10.99
C GLN A 156 16.98 90.01 -11.84
N GLU A 157 18.10 90.11 -12.55
CA GLU A 157 18.63 89.01 -13.37
C GLU A 157 18.70 87.75 -12.50
N PRO A 158 17.95 86.68 -12.82
CA PRO A 158 17.85 85.51 -11.95
C PRO A 158 19.25 84.95 -11.75
N SER A 159 19.58 84.64 -10.49
CA SER A 159 20.84 83.99 -10.18
C SER A 159 21.02 82.74 -11.05
N ASN A 160 22.26 82.32 -11.35
CA ASN A 160 22.50 81.12 -12.16
C ASN A 160 21.72 79.89 -11.62
N LEU A 161 21.48 79.86 -10.30
CA LEU A 161 20.65 78.86 -9.64
C LEU A 161 19.17 78.97 -10.02
N GLU A 162 18.58 80.16 -10.06
CA GLU A 162 17.18 80.38 -10.47
C GLU A 162 16.94 80.13 -11.97
N LYS A 163 17.95 80.35 -12.82
CA LYS A 163 17.91 79.94 -14.24
C LYS A 163 17.91 78.42 -14.36
N TRP A 164 18.84 77.76 -13.69
CA TRP A 164 18.92 76.30 -13.65
C TRP A 164 17.64 75.64 -13.12
N LEU A 165 17.03 76.19 -12.06
CA LEU A 165 15.75 75.71 -11.51
C LEU A 165 14.59 75.78 -12.51
N ARG A 166 14.61 76.76 -13.42
CA ARG A 166 13.59 76.92 -14.47
C ARG A 166 13.80 75.95 -15.63
N GLU A 167 15.05 75.61 -15.92
CA GLU A 167 15.44 74.71 -17.01
C GLU A 167 15.41 73.22 -16.62
N LEU A 168 15.54 72.90 -15.33
CA LEU A 168 15.54 71.54 -14.79
C LEU A 168 14.35 70.68 -15.24
N PRO A 169 13.08 71.16 -15.20
CA PRO A 169 11.93 70.36 -15.64
C PRO A 169 11.99 70.01 -17.14
N ASP A 170 12.39 70.97 -17.97
CA ASP A 170 12.49 70.81 -19.42
C ASP A 170 13.63 69.86 -19.79
N MET A 171 14.78 70.00 -19.13
CA MET A 171 15.92 69.09 -19.27
C MET A 171 15.52 67.65 -18.90
N LEU A 172 14.82 67.47 -17.77
CA LEU A 172 14.33 66.16 -17.35
C LEU A 172 13.32 65.59 -18.37
N ASP A 173 12.40 66.40 -18.88
CA ASP A 173 11.45 65.94 -19.91
C ASP A 173 12.14 65.49 -21.21
N VAL A 174 13.22 66.17 -21.63
CA VAL A 174 14.04 65.75 -22.77
C VAL A 174 14.75 64.42 -22.48
N LEU A 175 15.40 64.29 -21.32
CA LEU A 175 16.10 63.06 -20.94
C LEU A 175 15.14 61.85 -20.84
N LEU A 176 13.94 62.08 -20.31
CA LEU A 176 12.87 61.07 -20.26
C LEU A 176 12.38 60.68 -21.67
N ALA A 177 12.18 61.65 -22.55
CA ALA A 177 11.78 61.40 -23.93
C ALA A 177 12.84 60.62 -24.73
N GLU A 178 14.13 60.93 -24.51
CA GLU A 178 15.26 60.24 -25.13
C GLU A 178 15.58 58.88 -24.48
N ARG A 179 14.86 58.49 -23.41
CA ARG A 179 15.11 57.27 -22.60
C ARG A 179 16.52 57.20 -22.01
N ARG A 180 17.13 58.34 -21.72
CA ARG A 180 18.46 58.44 -21.08
C ARG A 180 18.31 58.33 -19.57
N VAL A 181 17.93 57.15 -19.10
CA VAL A 181 17.52 56.90 -17.72
C VAL A 181 18.61 57.25 -16.71
N GLU A 182 19.86 56.83 -16.92
CA GLU A 182 20.96 57.11 -15.97
C GLU A 182 21.21 58.61 -15.82
N GLU A 183 21.20 59.34 -16.92
CA GLU A 183 21.42 60.79 -16.90
C GLU A 183 20.24 61.55 -16.26
N ALA A 184 19.02 61.03 -16.43
CA ALA A 184 17.85 61.54 -15.72
C ALA A 184 17.94 61.28 -14.21
N LEU A 185 18.48 60.13 -13.79
CA LEU A 185 18.73 59.82 -12.37
C LEU A 185 19.81 60.72 -11.78
N ASP A 186 20.93 60.91 -12.49
CA ASP A 186 22.02 61.80 -12.07
C ASP A 186 21.54 63.25 -11.92
N ALA A 187 20.71 63.74 -12.86
CA ALA A 187 20.11 65.07 -12.79
C ALA A 187 19.11 65.22 -11.62
N LEU A 188 18.35 64.17 -11.29
CA LEU A 188 17.47 64.16 -10.13
C LEU A 188 18.26 64.16 -8.81
N ASP A 189 19.33 63.38 -8.72
CA ASP A 189 20.22 63.34 -7.55
C ASP A 189 20.90 64.70 -7.33
N GLU A 190 21.36 65.36 -8.41
CA GLU A 190 21.92 66.72 -8.36
C GLU A 190 20.87 67.73 -7.88
N ALA A 191 19.62 67.65 -8.37
CA ALA A 191 18.53 68.50 -7.90
C ALA A 191 18.18 68.31 -6.42
N GLU A 192 18.24 67.08 -5.91
CA GLU A 192 17.99 66.78 -4.51
C GLU A 192 19.14 67.24 -3.60
N GLN A 193 20.39 67.15 -4.07
CA GLN A 193 21.55 67.73 -3.40
C GLN A 193 21.46 69.25 -3.34
N VAL A 194 21.15 69.91 -4.46
CA VAL A 194 20.98 71.37 -4.52
C VAL A 194 19.84 71.83 -3.62
N ALA A 195 18.72 71.10 -3.56
CA ALA A 195 17.62 71.39 -2.65
C ALA A 195 18.04 71.29 -1.17
N SER A 196 18.89 70.32 -0.84
CA SER A 196 19.43 70.11 0.52
C SER A 196 20.43 71.20 0.90
N ASP A 197 21.37 71.51 0.02
CA ASP A 197 22.38 72.56 0.22
C ASP A 197 21.73 73.95 0.34
N ALA A 198 20.67 74.21 -0.43
CA ALA A 198 19.93 75.45 -0.36
C ALA A 198 19.12 75.59 0.94
N LYS A 199 18.66 74.46 1.50
CA LYS A 199 17.99 74.41 2.80
C LYS A 199 18.97 74.72 3.94
N GLU A 200 20.17 74.16 3.88
CA GLU A 200 21.20 74.31 4.92
C GLU A 200 21.83 75.71 4.89
N ASN A 201 22.10 76.24 3.69
CA ASN A 201 22.74 77.55 3.51
C ASN A 201 21.75 78.72 3.42
N LEU A 202 20.43 78.47 3.52
CA LEU A 202 19.36 79.47 3.42
C LEU A 202 19.43 80.32 2.14
N THR A 203 19.88 79.74 1.02
CA THR A 203 20.12 80.46 -0.24
C THR A 203 18.87 80.61 -1.11
N LEU A 204 17.82 79.83 -0.86
CA LEU A 204 16.53 79.92 -1.54
C LEU A 204 15.43 80.33 -0.56
N SER A 205 14.42 81.07 -1.07
CA SER A 205 13.23 81.36 -0.28
C SER A 205 12.42 80.09 0.00
N SER A 206 11.67 80.09 1.10
CA SER A 206 10.84 78.94 1.52
C SER A 206 9.87 78.47 0.42
N THR A 207 9.32 79.39 -0.37
CA THR A 207 8.42 79.11 -1.50
C THR A 207 9.14 78.48 -2.68
N GLN A 208 10.35 78.96 -3.02
CA GLN A 208 11.18 78.38 -4.09
C GLN A 208 11.63 76.97 -3.73
N LEU A 209 11.97 76.72 -2.47
CA LEU A 209 12.39 75.41 -1.98
C LEU A 209 11.25 74.38 -2.04
N LEU A 210 10.03 74.77 -1.63
CA LEU A 210 8.83 73.95 -1.79
C LEU A 210 8.50 73.66 -3.26
N SER A 211 8.62 74.67 -4.13
CA SER A 211 8.40 74.50 -5.57
C SER A 211 9.38 73.50 -6.19
N LEU A 212 10.66 73.60 -5.83
CA LEU A 212 11.71 72.68 -6.28
C LEU A 212 11.43 71.26 -5.78
N GLN A 213 11.12 71.10 -4.49
CA GLN A 213 10.79 69.79 -3.92
C GLN A 213 9.58 69.15 -4.60
N ASN A 214 8.51 69.91 -4.84
CA ASN A 214 7.34 69.42 -5.58
C ASN A 214 7.70 68.98 -7.00
N THR A 215 8.53 69.76 -7.69
CA THR A 215 9.02 69.43 -9.03
C THR A 215 9.83 68.13 -9.03
N ILE A 216 10.77 67.97 -8.09
CA ILE A 216 11.59 66.75 -7.98
C ILE A 216 10.68 65.54 -7.69
N ILE A 217 9.71 65.67 -6.78
CA ILE A 217 8.75 64.60 -6.47
C ILE A 217 7.94 64.21 -7.71
N GLU A 218 7.38 65.19 -8.42
CA GLU A 218 6.58 64.96 -9.62
C GLU A 218 7.38 64.27 -10.73
N ARG A 219 8.61 64.74 -11.01
CA ARG A 219 9.47 64.16 -12.05
C ARG A 219 9.98 62.78 -11.69
N ARG A 220 10.33 62.55 -10.42
CA ARG A 220 10.68 61.22 -9.87
C ARG A 220 9.52 60.24 -10.01
N GLN A 221 8.30 60.66 -9.69
CA GLN A 221 7.11 59.83 -9.87
C GLN A 221 6.88 59.51 -11.36
N LYS A 222 6.97 60.51 -12.24
CA LYS A 222 6.82 60.33 -13.70
C LYS A 222 7.85 59.34 -14.27
N LEU A 223 9.11 59.44 -13.85
CA LEU A 223 10.16 58.49 -14.25
C LEU A 223 9.88 57.08 -13.69
N SER A 224 9.48 56.98 -12.42
CA SER A 224 9.10 55.70 -11.82
C SER A 224 7.97 55.01 -12.59
N ASP A 225 6.93 55.76 -12.97
CA ASP A 225 5.81 55.22 -13.74
C ASP A 225 6.21 54.76 -15.14
N GLN A 226 7.05 55.52 -15.84
CA GLN A 226 7.59 55.12 -17.15
C GLN A 226 8.46 53.85 -17.07
N LEU A 227 9.31 53.75 -16.04
CA LEU A 227 10.14 52.56 -15.81
C LEU A 227 9.29 51.34 -15.45
N ALA A 228 8.26 51.53 -14.61
CA ALA A 228 7.33 50.48 -14.24
C ALA A 228 6.52 49.97 -15.44
N GLU A 229 6.07 50.87 -16.31
CA GLU A 229 5.39 50.52 -17.55
C GLU A 229 6.31 49.74 -18.49
N ALA A 230 7.55 50.20 -18.68
CA ALA A 230 8.55 49.51 -19.50
C ALA A 230 8.87 48.09 -18.96
N ALA A 231 8.99 47.93 -17.63
CA ALA A 231 9.22 46.63 -17.00
C ALA A 231 8.06 45.64 -17.21
N CYS A 232 6.83 46.13 -17.43
CA CYS A 232 5.65 45.30 -17.65
C CYS A 232 5.49 44.77 -19.09
N GLN A 233 6.25 45.30 -20.06
CA GLN A 233 6.11 44.94 -21.47
C GLN A 233 6.61 43.52 -21.75
N SER A 234 5.92 42.79 -22.63
CA SER A 234 6.27 41.39 -22.98
C SER A 234 7.58 41.27 -23.77
N SER A 235 8.01 42.34 -24.44
CA SER A 235 9.27 42.41 -25.19
C SER A 235 10.49 42.66 -24.31
N THR A 236 10.29 43.08 -23.05
CA THR A 236 11.37 43.49 -22.15
C THR A 236 12.28 42.31 -21.82
N ARG A 237 13.56 42.47 -22.14
CA ARG A 237 14.57 41.42 -21.91
C ARG A 237 15.06 41.45 -20.47
N GLY A 238 15.73 40.37 -20.03
CA GLY A 238 16.22 40.26 -18.66
C GLY A 238 17.17 41.41 -18.24
N VAL A 239 18.04 41.85 -19.15
CA VAL A 239 18.96 42.98 -18.90
C VAL A 239 18.20 44.29 -18.72
N GLU A 240 17.21 44.56 -19.58
CA GLU A 240 16.38 45.77 -19.52
C GLU A 240 15.51 45.78 -18.25
N LEU A 241 14.95 44.62 -17.88
CA LEU A 241 14.18 44.46 -16.65
C LEU A 241 15.04 44.75 -15.41
N ARG A 242 16.28 44.23 -15.36
CA ARG A 242 17.21 44.50 -14.26
C ARG A 242 17.60 45.98 -14.21
N ALA A 243 17.90 46.59 -15.35
CA ALA A 243 18.22 48.01 -15.41
C ALA A 243 17.04 48.88 -14.91
N ALA A 244 15.81 48.59 -15.34
CA ALA A 244 14.63 49.29 -14.86
C ALA A 244 14.40 49.09 -13.35
N ALA A 245 14.60 47.88 -12.83
CA ALA A 245 14.48 47.59 -11.40
C ALA A 245 15.56 48.30 -10.56
N SER A 246 16.81 48.36 -11.04
CA SER A 246 17.89 49.13 -10.40
C SER A 246 17.60 50.62 -10.38
N ALA A 247 17.09 51.17 -11.49
CA ALA A 247 16.69 52.57 -11.59
C ALA A 247 15.54 52.89 -10.61
N LEU A 248 14.50 52.05 -10.55
CA LEU A 248 13.39 52.21 -9.60
C LEU A 248 13.85 52.12 -8.14
N LYS A 249 14.77 51.21 -7.83
CA LYS A 249 15.39 51.11 -6.50
C LYS A 249 16.14 52.39 -6.14
N ARG A 250 16.91 52.97 -7.09
CA ARG A 250 17.65 54.23 -6.90
C ARG A 250 16.71 55.43 -6.67
N LEU A 251 15.53 55.43 -7.29
CA LEU A 251 14.46 56.42 -7.06
C LEU A 251 13.75 56.28 -5.70
N GLY A 252 14.06 55.24 -4.91
CA GLY A 252 13.43 54.97 -3.62
C GLY A 252 12.19 54.07 -3.69
N ASP A 253 11.82 53.56 -4.88
CA ASP A 253 10.63 52.71 -5.10
C ASP A 253 11.01 51.21 -5.19
N GLY A 254 11.84 50.76 -4.25
CA GLY A 254 12.43 49.42 -4.26
C GLY A 254 11.41 48.29 -4.14
N HIS A 255 10.35 48.47 -3.34
CA HIS A 255 9.29 47.47 -3.22
C HIS A 255 8.54 47.27 -4.54
N ARG A 256 8.15 48.35 -5.23
CA ARG A 256 7.51 48.25 -6.55
C ARG A 256 8.46 47.62 -7.57
N ALA A 257 9.74 48.00 -7.54
CA ALA A 257 10.77 47.42 -8.40
C ALA A 257 10.87 45.89 -8.22
N HIS A 258 10.93 45.42 -6.97
CA HIS A 258 11.06 44.00 -6.66
C HIS A 258 9.79 43.23 -7.05
N SER A 259 8.61 43.74 -6.71
CA SER A 259 7.34 43.12 -7.12
C SER A 259 7.18 43.04 -8.65
N LEU A 260 7.62 44.07 -9.40
CA LEU A 260 7.61 44.06 -10.87
C LEU A 260 8.56 43.02 -11.45
N LEU A 261 9.77 42.90 -10.90
CA LEU A 261 10.75 41.90 -11.30
C LEU A 261 10.19 40.49 -11.12
N LEU A 262 9.63 40.17 -9.95
CA LEU A 262 9.01 38.87 -9.68
C LEU A 262 7.79 38.60 -10.57
N ASN A 263 6.97 39.61 -10.85
CA ASN A 263 5.80 39.48 -11.73
C ASN A 263 6.22 39.22 -13.18
N ALA A 264 7.30 39.85 -13.66
CA ALA A 264 7.85 39.59 -14.98
C ALA A 264 8.35 38.14 -15.11
N HIS A 265 9.06 37.61 -14.11
CA HIS A 265 9.44 36.19 -14.08
C HIS A 265 8.22 35.26 -14.05
N TYR A 266 7.21 35.60 -13.26
CA TYR A 266 5.95 34.84 -13.18
C TYR A 266 5.22 34.78 -14.53
N ARG A 267 5.05 35.92 -15.22
CA ARG A 267 4.40 35.96 -16.55
C ARG A 267 5.16 35.12 -17.57
N ARG A 268 6.49 35.19 -17.58
CA ARG A 268 7.33 34.37 -18.45
C ARG A 268 7.20 32.88 -18.15
N LEU A 269 7.15 32.53 -16.86
CA LEU A 269 6.92 31.15 -16.42
C LEU A 269 5.55 30.65 -16.91
N GLN A 270 4.48 31.42 -16.72
CA GLN A 270 3.14 31.07 -17.20
C GLN A 270 3.10 30.85 -18.71
N TYR A 271 3.73 31.73 -19.49
CA TYR A 271 3.81 31.58 -20.95
C TYR A 271 4.52 30.29 -21.35
N ASN A 272 5.68 30.00 -20.75
CA ASN A 272 6.44 28.80 -21.06
C ASN A 272 5.69 27.52 -20.66
N MET A 273 4.95 27.53 -19.56
CA MET A 273 4.14 26.39 -19.11
C MET A 273 3.01 26.02 -20.09
N GLN A 274 2.49 26.97 -20.88
CA GLN A 274 1.43 26.68 -21.86
C GLN A 274 1.85 25.66 -22.91
N THR A 275 3.15 25.52 -23.15
CA THR A 275 3.71 24.56 -24.12
C THR A 275 3.86 23.13 -23.57
N ILE A 276 3.73 22.95 -22.25
CA ILE A 276 3.95 21.68 -21.57
C ILE A 276 2.60 21.01 -21.31
N HIS A 277 2.28 19.98 -22.08
CA HIS A 277 1.03 19.24 -21.94
C HIS A 277 1.22 17.87 -21.27
N PRO A 278 0.28 17.44 -20.40
CA PRO A 278 0.29 16.09 -19.86
C PRO A 278 0.14 15.04 -20.98
N THR A 279 1.13 14.16 -21.13
CA THR A 279 1.06 13.01 -22.05
C THR A 279 0.59 11.77 -21.30
N SER A 280 -0.33 11.00 -21.88
CA SER A 280 -0.84 9.75 -21.30
C SER A 280 0.17 8.59 -21.29
N THR A 281 1.28 8.70 -22.01
CA THR A 281 2.19 7.59 -22.31
C THR A 281 3.30 7.34 -21.27
N SER A 282 3.62 8.31 -20.42
CA SER A 282 4.83 8.28 -19.58
C SER A 282 4.60 8.16 -18.08
N TYR A 283 3.42 7.68 -17.63
CA TYR A 283 3.02 7.59 -16.21
C TYR A 283 3.28 8.87 -15.38
N GLY A 284 3.41 10.03 -16.04
CA GLY A 284 3.66 11.33 -15.42
C GLY A 284 5.14 11.73 -15.27
N GLY A 285 6.12 10.85 -15.50
CA GLY A 285 7.54 11.14 -15.30
C GLY A 285 8.08 12.23 -16.23
N ALA A 286 7.85 12.10 -17.54
CA ALA A 286 8.31 13.08 -18.53
C ALA A 286 7.66 14.46 -18.34
N TYR A 287 6.36 14.48 -18.03
CA TYR A 287 5.63 15.71 -17.70
C TYR A 287 6.22 16.39 -16.46
N THR A 288 6.48 15.61 -15.40
CA THR A 288 7.09 16.12 -14.17
C THR A 288 8.48 16.68 -14.43
N ALA A 289 9.31 16.01 -15.24
CA ALA A 289 10.64 16.50 -15.61
C ALA A 289 10.60 17.84 -16.35
N ALA A 290 9.79 17.94 -17.41
CA ALA A 290 9.67 19.16 -18.19
C ALA A 290 9.16 20.34 -17.35
N LEU A 291 8.11 20.11 -16.56
CA LEU A 291 7.52 21.14 -15.71
C LEU A 291 8.49 21.55 -14.59
N SER A 292 9.14 20.58 -13.96
CA SER A 292 10.10 20.82 -12.88
C SER A 292 11.31 21.62 -13.36
N GLN A 293 11.87 21.27 -14.52
CA GLN A 293 12.94 22.03 -15.14
C GLN A 293 12.51 23.48 -15.42
N GLN A 294 11.31 23.69 -15.95
CA GLN A 294 10.81 25.03 -16.29
C GLN A 294 10.58 25.91 -15.05
N VAL A 295 10.03 25.34 -13.98
CA VAL A 295 9.76 26.05 -12.73
C VAL A 295 11.04 26.39 -11.99
N PHE A 296 11.90 25.41 -11.72
CA PHE A 296 13.06 25.63 -10.88
C PHE A 296 14.15 26.45 -11.59
N SER A 297 14.22 26.42 -12.92
CA SER A 297 15.07 27.35 -13.68
C SER A 297 14.55 28.79 -13.64
N ALA A 298 13.23 29.00 -13.71
CA ALA A 298 12.64 30.33 -13.57
C ALA A 298 12.84 30.91 -12.16
N ILE A 299 12.70 30.08 -11.12
CA ILE A 299 13.01 30.46 -9.74
C ILE A 299 14.50 30.81 -9.61
N ALA A 300 15.41 29.97 -10.12
CA ALA A 300 16.85 30.24 -10.09
C ALA A 300 17.20 31.58 -10.74
N GLN A 301 16.55 31.91 -11.86
CA GLN A 301 16.78 33.16 -12.56
C GLN A 301 16.24 34.36 -11.77
N ALA A 302 15.04 34.26 -11.20
CA ALA A 302 14.47 35.31 -10.36
C ALA A 302 15.32 35.59 -9.12
N VAL A 303 15.87 34.55 -8.49
CA VAL A 303 16.80 34.67 -7.36
C VAL A 303 18.07 35.41 -7.78
N ASN A 304 18.68 35.01 -8.90
CA ASN A 304 19.88 35.66 -9.41
C ASN A 304 19.64 37.14 -9.74
N ASP A 305 18.56 37.44 -10.47
CA ASP A 305 18.23 38.81 -10.88
C ASP A 305 17.84 39.69 -9.67
N SER A 306 17.16 39.12 -8.67
CA SER A 306 16.85 39.82 -7.42
C SER A 306 18.12 40.12 -6.60
N LEU A 307 19.02 39.14 -6.44
CA LEU A 307 20.29 39.37 -5.72
C LEU A 307 21.18 40.41 -6.43
N GLU A 308 21.20 40.43 -7.76
CA GLU A 308 21.98 41.41 -8.53
C GLU A 308 21.49 42.85 -8.33
N VAL A 309 20.16 43.07 -8.21
CA VAL A 309 19.56 44.40 -8.07
C VAL A 309 19.43 44.83 -6.61
N PHE A 310 19.00 43.91 -5.73
CA PHE A 310 18.60 44.22 -4.37
C PHE A 310 19.66 43.89 -3.32
N GLY A 311 20.58 42.96 -3.61
CA GLY A 311 21.57 42.47 -2.64
C GLY A 311 20.93 41.66 -1.51
N ASP A 312 21.58 41.62 -0.34
CA ASP A 312 21.16 40.82 0.82
C ASP A 312 20.17 41.54 1.76
N ASP A 313 19.37 42.47 1.23
CA ASP A 313 18.36 43.17 2.03
C ASP A 313 17.26 42.19 2.49
N THR A 314 17.01 42.19 3.81
CA THR A 314 16.11 41.23 4.47
C THR A 314 14.66 41.35 3.98
N ALA A 315 14.21 42.55 3.60
CA ALA A 315 12.83 42.74 3.15
C ALA A 315 12.57 42.05 1.80
N TYR A 316 13.42 42.28 0.81
CA TYR A 316 13.26 41.71 -0.53
C TYR A 316 13.54 40.20 -0.54
N THR A 317 14.51 39.72 0.24
CA THR A 317 14.78 38.28 0.38
C THR A 317 13.58 37.52 0.94
N SER A 318 12.86 38.08 1.93
CA SER A 318 11.63 37.46 2.47
C SER A 318 10.50 37.37 1.44
N GLU A 319 10.30 38.43 0.65
CA GLU A 319 9.31 38.44 -0.45
C GLU A 319 9.69 37.42 -1.54
N LEU A 320 10.97 37.34 -1.90
CA LEU A 320 11.51 36.38 -2.87
C LEU A 320 11.32 34.93 -2.42
N VAL A 321 11.59 34.62 -1.15
CA VAL A 321 11.36 33.29 -0.58
C VAL A 321 9.88 32.93 -0.62
N THR A 322 9.00 33.88 -0.27
CA THR A 322 7.54 33.69 -0.30
C THR A 322 7.05 33.43 -1.72
N TRP A 323 7.53 34.20 -2.70
CA TRP A 323 7.22 34.00 -4.12
C TRP A 323 7.71 32.63 -4.61
N SER A 324 8.94 32.24 -4.26
CA SER A 324 9.52 30.95 -4.66
C SER A 324 8.78 29.76 -4.07
N ALA A 325 8.37 29.86 -2.80
CA ALA A 325 7.51 28.88 -2.16
C ALA A 325 6.17 28.77 -2.88
N LYS A 326 5.54 29.90 -3.23
CA LYS A 326 4.28 29.91 -3.97
C LYS A 326 4.39 29.22 -5.34
N GLN A 327 5.43 29.51 -6.12
CA GLN A 327 5.66 28.85 -7.41
C GLN A 327 5.88 27.33 -7.25
N THR A 328 6.58 26.93 -6.18
CA THR A 328 6.81 25.51 -5.84
C THR A 328 5.50 24.81 -5.47
N GLU A 329 4.61 25.48 -4.75
CA GLU A 329 3.27 24.96 -4.42
C GLU A 329 2.38 24.82 -5.65
N ASP A 330 2.39 25.81 -6.55
CA ASP A 330 1.66 25.78 -7.82
C ASP A 330 2.13 24.59 -8.68
N PHE A 331 3.45 24.43 -8.81
CA PHE A 331 4.07 23.28 -9.45
C PHE A 331 3.62 21.95 -8.84
N ALA A 332 3.71 21.81 -7.52
CA ALA A 332 3.34 20.57 -6.83
C ALA A 332 1.86 20.24 -7.03
N ARG A 333 0.97 21.23 -7.08
CA ARG A 333 -0.45 21.02 -7.41
C ARG A 333 -0.66 20.47 -8.82
N LEU A 334 0.09 20.97 -9.81
CA LEU A 334 0.01 20.47 -11.18
C LEU A 334 0.51 19.02 -11.28
N VAL A 335 1.67 18.71 -10.69
CA VAL A 335 2.22 17.34 -10.66
C VAL A 335 1.28 16.38 -9.94
N LYS A 336 0.71 16.78 -8.81
CA LYS A 336 -0.31 15.97 -8.12
C LYS A 336 -1.48 15.63 -9.03
N ARG A 337 -2.05 16.64 -9.68
CA ARG A 337 -3.25 16.48 -10.51
C ARG A 337 -3.00 15.62 -11.75
N HIS A 338 -1.87 15.84 -12.42
CA HIS A 338 -1.64 15.30 -13.77
C HIS A 338 -0.68 14.10 -13.82
N ALA A 339 0.12 13.85 -12.78
CA ALA A 339 1.06 12.73 -12.71
C ALA A 339 0.76 11.77 -11.56
N LEU A 340 0.54 12.28 -10.34
CA LEU A 340 0.43 11.43 -9.15
C LEU A 340 -0.96 10.88 -8.88
N ALA A 341 -2.04 11.61 -9.14
CA ALA A 341 -3.39 11.20 -8.72
C ALA A 341 -3.81 9.84 -9.31
N SER A 342 -3.65 9.66 -10.62
CA SER A 342 -4.02 8.40 -11.30
C SER A 342 -3.05 7.26 -10.97
N SER A 343 -1.74 7.54 -10.96
CA SER A 343 -0.73 6.53 -10.63
C SER A 343 -0.88 6.06 -9.18
N ALA A 344 -1.07 6.97 -8.22
CA ALA A 344 -1.28 6.63 -6.81
C ALA A 344 -2.54 5.80 -6.59
N ALA A 345 -3.66 6.17 -7.22
CA ALA A 345 -4.91 5.42 -7.11
C ALA A 345 -4.80 3.99 -7.67
N ALA A 346 -4.03 3.81 -8.75
CA ALA A 346 -3.74 2.49 -9.32
C ALA A 346 -2.61 1.74 -8.57
N GLY A 347 -2.02 2.34 -7.53
CA GLY A 347 -0.87 1.86 -6.75
C GLY A 347 0.46 1.83 -7.50
N GLY A 348 0.61 2.63 -8.55
CA GLY A 348 1.83 2.84 -9.33
C GLY A 348 2.92 3.54 -8.52
N LEU A 349 3.45 2.85 -7.51
CA LEU A 349 4.44 3.37 -6.57
C LEU A 349 5.75 3.78 -7.27
N ARG A 350 6.25 2.98 -8.20
CA ARG A 350 7.41 3.34 -9.05
C ARG A 350 7.25 4.70 -9.74
N ALA A 351 6.11 4.92 -10.39
CA ALA A 351 5.84 6.16 -11.11
C ALA A 351 5.74 7.35 -10.14
N ALA A 352 5.10 7.15 -8.98
CA ALA A 352 5.04 8.16 -7.94
C ALA A 352 6.45 8.50 -7.38
N ALA A 353 7.27 7.48 -7.12
CA ALA A 353 8.64 7.63 -6.65
C ALA A 353 9.50 8.39 -7.66
N GLU A 354 9.42 8.05 -8.93
CA GLU A 354 10.13 8.72 -10.02
C GLU A 354 9.74 10.21 -10.11
N CYS A 355 8.44 10.54 -10.10
CA CYS A 355 7.97 11.93 -10.15
C CYS A 355 8.49 12.75 -8.96
N VAL A 356 8.44 12.18 -7.74
CA VAL A 356 8.93 12.82 -6.53
C VAL A 356 10.45 13.02 -6.60
N GLN A 357 11.19 12.02 -7.06
CA GLN A 357 12.65 12.09 -7.18
C GLN A 357 13.08 13.15 -8.20
N ILE A 358 12.41 13.24 -9.35
CA ILE A 358 12.65 14.29 -10.35
C ILE A 358 12.43 15.68 -9.74
N ALA A 359 11.28 15.87 -9.07
CA ALA A 359 10.93 17.14 -8.47
C ALA A 359 11.92 17.58 -7.38
N ILE A 360 12.29 16.67 -6.47
CA ILE A 360 13.30 16.91 -5.43
C ILE A 360 14.68 17.14 -6.04
N GLY A 361 15.05 16.39 -7.07
CA GLY A 361 16.34 16.48 -7.74
C GLY A 361 16.60 17.84 -8.40
N HIS A 362 15.60 18.45 -9.03
CA HIS A 362 15.75 19.82 -9.52
C HIS A 362 15.68 20.87 -8.40
N CYS A 363 14.86 20.64 -7.38
CA CYS A 363 14.73 21.52 -6.23
C CYS A 363 16.04 21.61 -5.42
N SER A 364 16.78 20.52 -5.28
CA SER A 364 18.05 20.49 -4.54
C SER A 364 19.16 21.32 -5.21
N LEU A 365 19.05 21.61 -6.52
CA LEU A 365 19.97 22.53 -7.19
C LEU A 365 19.83 23.98 -6.69
N LEU A 366 18.65 24.36 -6.18
CA LEU A 366 18.41 25.65 -5.55
C LEU A 366 18.93 25.70 -4.11
N GLU A 367 18.94 24.56 -3.41
CA GLU A 367 19.49 24.45 -2.04
C GLU A 367 20.98 24.77 -2.01
N ALA A 368 21.72 24.35 -3.04
CA ALA A 368 23.13 24.73 -3.21
C ALA A 368 23.35 26.25 -3.33
N ARG A 369 22.29 27.02 -3.62
CA ARG A 369 22.30 28.49 -3.73
C ARG A 369 21.60 29.19 -2.56
N GLY A 370 21.33 28.48 -1.46
CA GLY A 370 20.76 29.06 -0.25
C GLY A 370 19.23 29.08 -0.19
N LEU A 371 18.53 28.49 -1.16
CA LEU A 371 17.05 28.44 -1.18
C LEU A 371 16.54 27.00 -0.99
N SER A 372 16.13 26.65 0.24
CA SER A 372 15.61 25.31 0.55
C SER A 372 14.09 25.22 0.42
N LEU A 373 13.67 24.44 -0.57
CA LEU A 373 12.26 24.22 -0.92
C LEU A 373 11.86 22.73 -0.92
N SER A 374 12.82 21.80 -0.74
CA SER A 374 12.54 20.35 -0.82
C SER A 374 11.55 19.89 0.26
N SER A 375 11.58 20.53 1.44
CA SER A 375 10.64 20.26 2.54
C SER A 375 9.19 20.57 2.16
N VAL A 376 8.96 21.62 1.36
CA VAL A 376 7.65 22.00 0.83
C VAL A 376 7.13 20.91 -0.10
N LEU A 377 7.97 20.45 -1.05
CA LEU A 377 7.61 19.36 -1.96
C LEU A 377 7.31 18.05 -1.22
N MET A 378 8.17 17.66 -0.26
CA MET A 378 7.95 16.45 0.52
C MET A 378 6.62 16.49 1.28
N LYS A 379 6.32 17.62 1.94
CA LYS A 379 5.05 17.82 2.65
C LYS A 379 3.86 17.72 1.71
N LEU A 380 3.96 18.30 0.52
CA LEU A 380 2.88 18.28 -0.45
C LEU A 380 2.71 16.87 -1.04
N PHE A 381 3.75 16.19 -1.50
CA PHE A 381 3.61 14.89 -2.17
C PHE A 381 3.33 13.72 -1.24
N ARG A 382 3.64 13.82 0.06
CA ARG A 382 3.46 12.74 1.04
C ARG A 382 2.11 12.02 0.97
N PRO A 383 0.93 12.71 0.98
CA PRO A 383 -0.36 12.02 0.91
C PRO A 383 -0.55 11.18 -0.36
N SER A 384 -0.05 11.65 -1.51
CA SER A 384 -0.13 10.90 -2.77
C SER A 384 0.79 9.69 -2.77
N VAL A 385 1.97 9.82 -2.16
CA VAL A 385 2.92 8.69 -2.02
C VAL A 385 2.39 7.65 -1.03
N GLU A 386 1.82 8.07 0.10
CA GLU A 386 1.18 7.18 1.08
C GLU A 386 -0.01 6.43 0.45
N GLN A 387 -0.83 7.12 -0.36
CA GLN A 387 -1.90 6.49 -1.12
C GLN A 387 -1.35 5.45 -2.12
N ALA A 388 -0.28 5.77 -2.85
CA ALA A 388 0.36 4.85 -3.79
C ALA A 388 0.93 3.61 -3.09
N LEU A 389 1.53 3.81 -1.90
CA LEU A 389 2.08 2.77 -1.05
C LEU A 389 0.98 1.79 -0.61
N GLU A 390 -0.11 2.33 -0.05
CA GLU A 390 -1.23 1.52 0.44
C GLU A 390 -1.93 0.75 -0.70
N ALA A 391 -2.20 1.42 -1.82
CA ALA A 391 -2.78 0.77 -3.00
C ALA A 391 -1.85 -0.31 -3.59
N ASN A 392 -0.53 -0.13 -3.50
CA ASN A 392 0.43 -1.15 -3.91
C ASN A 392 0.39 -2.37 -3.00
N LEU A 393 0.44 -2.16 -1.68
CA LEU A 393 0.33 -3.21 -0.67
C LEU A 393 -0.96 -4.02 -0.84
N LYS A 394 -2.10 -3.33 -1.03
CA LYS A 394 -3.39 -3.98 -1.31
C LYS A 394 -3.34 -4.85 -2.56
N ARG A 395 -2.67 -4.40 -3.63
CA ARG A 395 -2.49 -5.21 -4.84
C ARG A 395 -1.64 -6.46 -4.59
N ILE A 396 -0.59 -6.36 -3.76
CA ILE A 396 0.22 -7.52 -3.37
C ILE A 396 -0.68 -8.54 -2.66
N GLU A 397 -1.50 -8.08 -1.72
CA GLU A 397 -2.46 -8.92 -1.00
C GLU A 397 -3.47 -9.59 -1.95
N GLU A 398 -4.16 -8.82 -2.80
CA GLU A 398 -5.15 -9.35 -3.75
C GLU A 398 -4.52 -10.32 -4.77
N SER A 399 -3.34 -10.00 -5.30
CA SER A 399 -2.64 -10.85 -6.26
C SER A 399 -2.14 -12.14 -5.63
N THR A 400 -1.71 -12.12 -4.37
CA THR A 400 -1.23 -13.32 -3.68
C THR A 400 -2.38 -14.21 -3.24
N ALA A 401 -3.51 -13.62 -2.84
CA ALA A 401 -4.75 -14.36 -2.57
C ALA A 401 -5.27 -15.10 -3.81
N ALA A 402 -5.31 -14.42 -4.96
CA ALA A 402 -5.75 -15.04 -6.22
C ALA A 402 -4.85 -16.21 -6.64
N LEU A 403 -3.54 -16.13 -6.39
CA LEU A 403 -2.60 -17.21 -6.70
C LEU A 403 -2.66 -18.35 -5.68
N ALA A 404 -2.82 -18.05 -4.39
CA ALA A 404 -3.04 -19.05 -3.36
C ALA A 404 -4.30 -19.88 -3.64
N ALA A 405 -5.35 -19.27 -4.20
CA ALA A 405 -6.57 -19.97 -4.62
C ALA A 405 -6.34 -21.06 -5.69
N ALA A 406 -5.29 -20.91 -6.51
CA ALA A 406 -4.95 -21.82 -7.60
C ALA A 406 -3.66 -22.62 -7.35
N ASP A 407 -3.02 -22.45 -6.18
CA ASP A 407 -1.72 -23.06 -5.86
C ASP A 407 -1.89 -24.56 -5.60
N ASP A 408 -0.93 -25.36 -6.03
CA ASP A 408 -0.89 -26.81 -5.80
C ASP A 408 -0.07 -27.20 -4.55
N TRP A 409 0.53 -26.20 -3.91
CA TRP A 409 1.41 -26.31 -2.74
C TRP A 409 2.66 -27.14 -2.98
N VAL A 410 3.13 -27.22 -4.23
CA VAL A 410 4.37 -27.92 -4.58
C VAL A 410 5.55 -26.95 -4.54
N LEU A 411 6.57 -27.27 -3.74
CA LEU A 411 7.78 -26.46 -3.64
C LEU A 411 8.68 -26.68 -4.87
N THR A 412 8.77 -25.65 -5.70
CA THR A 412 9.59 -25.65 -6.93
C THR A 412 10.66 -24.57 -6.87
N GLN A 413 11.73 -24.75 -7.66
CA GLN A 413 12.67 -23.64 -7.89
C GLN A 413 12.08 -22.66 -8.90
N PRO A 414 12.45 -21.36 -8.83
CA PRO A 414 12.04 -20.39 -9.83
C PRO A 414 12.42 -20.87 -11.24
N SER A 415 11.44 -20.99 -12.13
CA SER A 415 11.73 -21.17 -13.56
C SER A 415 12.57 -19.97 -14.02
N SER A 416 13.75 -20.19 -14.59
CA SER A 416 14.65 -19.15 -15.13
C SER A 416 14.07 -18.30 -16.28
N GLY A 417 12.74 -18.30 -16.47
CA GLY A 417 12.03 -17.73 -17.62
C GLY A 417 11.47 -16.31 -17.44
N THR A 418 11.51 -15.70 -16.26
CA THR A 418 11.04 -14.31 -16.09
C THR A 418 12.24 -13.42 -15.87
N ARG A 419 12.57 -12.61 -16.88
CA ARG A 419 13.68 -11.64 -16.88
C ARG A 419 13.74 -10.85 -15.57
N ALA A 420 14.60 -11.26 -14.65
CA ALA A 420 15.16 -10.38 -13.64
C ALA A 420 16.07 -9.39 -14.37
N SER A 421 15.52 -8.22 -14.69
CA SER A 421 16.29 -7.10 -15.21
C SER A 421 17.12 -6.53 -14.07
N GLY A 422 18.31 -7.08 -13.85
CA GLY A 422 19.27 -6.59 -12.87
C GLY A 422 20.59 -7.33 -12.98
N ARG A 423 21.54 -6.72 -13.70
CA ARG A 423 22.93 -7.20 -13.83
C ARG A 423 23.53 -7.47 -12.44
N SER A 424 23.87 -8.72 -12.15
CA SER A 424 24.96 -9.06 -11.24
C SER A 424 25.67 -10.33 -11.73
N THR A 425 26.78 -10.11 -12.42
CA THR A 425 27.80 -11.12 -12.71
C THR A 425 28.72 -11.23 -11.48
N ASN A 426 28.54 -12.27 -10.67
CA ASN A 426 29.61 -13.18 -10.21
C ASN A 426 29.27 -13.92 -8.90
N THR A 427 29.53 -15.24 -8.95
CA THR A 427 30.02 -16.14 -7.89
C THR A 427 29.20 -16.32 -6.60
N ILE A 428 28.34 -17.34 -6.62
CA ILE A 428 28.35 -18.61 -5.85
C ILE A 428 27.03 -19.28 -6.24
N ALA A 429 27.00 -20.60 -6.42
CA ALA A 429 25.75 -21.33 -6.63
C ALA A 429 24.87 -21.23 -5.38
N ILE A 430 24.16 -20.11 -5.22
CA ILE A 430 23.14 -19.94 -4.20
C ILE A 430 22.00 -20.87 -4.61
N VAL A 431 21.84 -21.96 -3.88
CA VAL A 431 20.68 -22.85 -3.99
C VAL A 431 19.45 -21.97 -3.94
N GLN A 432 18.73 -21.86 -5.06
CA GLN A 432 17.54 -21.03 -5.09
C GLN A 432 16.50 -21.64 -4.14
N PRO A 433 15.88 -20.83 -3.27
CA PRO A 433 14.88 -21.31 -2.33
C PRO A 433 13.73 -22.00 -3.08
N LYS A 434 13.36 -23.20 -2.64
CA LYS A 434 12.16 -23.88 -3.13
C LYS A 434 10.94 -23.26 -2.43
N LEU A 435 9.99 -22.77 -3.20
CA LEU A 435 8.74 -22.18 -2.73
C LEU A 435 7.59 -22.65 -3.62
N SER A 436 6.35 -22.53 -3.15
CA SER A 436 5.19 -22.70 -4.02
C SER A 436 5.01 -21.50 -4.97
N SER A 437 4.10 -21.64 -5.92
CA SER A 437 3.86 -20.60 -6.95
C SER A 437 3.40 -19.27 -6.34
N SER A 438 2.51 -19.31 -5.34
CA SER A 438 2.02 -18.12 -4.64
C SER A 438 3.11 -17.46 -3.80
N ALA A 439 3.96 -18.26 -3.12
CA ALA A 439 5.05 -17.76 -2.29
C ALA A 439 6.18 -17.12 -3.12
N HIS A 440 6.50 -17.69 -4.29
CA HIS A 440 7.43 -17.08 -5.25
C HIS A 440 6.93 -15.71 -5.70
N ARG A 441 5.65 -15.63 -6.09
CA ARG A 441 5.08 -14.36 -6.55
C ARG A 441 4.97 -13.34 -5.42
N PHE A 442 4.59 -13.76 -4.21
CA PHE A 442 4.62 -12.92 -3.01
C PHE A 442 6.01 -12.31 -2.82
N ASN A 443 7.06 -13.15 -2.77
CA ASN A 443 8.43 -12.69 -2.60
C ASN A 443 8.86 -11.72 -3.71
N SER A 444 8.58 -12.05 -4.98
CA SER A 444 8.91 -11.18 -6.12
C SER A 444 8.27 -9.81 -6.00
N MET A 445 6.96 -9.75 -5.69
CA MET A 445 6.27 -8.46 -5.55
C MET A 445 6.77 -7.65 -4.35
N VAL A 446 7.17 -8.31 -3.27
CA VAL A 446 7.81 -7.62 -2.13
C VAL A 446 9.20 -7.09 -2.49
N GLN A 447 10.00 -7.81 -3.29
CA GLN A 447 11.27 -7.26 -3.80
C GLN A 447 11.02 -6.03 -4.67
N ASP A 448 10.10 -6.11 -5.64
CA ASP A 448 9.73 -4.99 -6.51
C ASP A 448 9.23 -3.78 -5.68
N PHE A 449 8.43 -4.03 -4.66
CA PHE A 449 7.95 -3.01 -3.74
C PHE A 449 9.09 -2.33 -2.98
N PHE A 450 10.06 -3.08 -2.47
CA PHE A 450 11.22 -2.50 -1.80
C PHE A 450 12.11 -1.70 -2.76
N GLU A 451 12.26 -2.13 -4.01
CA GLU A 451 12.96 -1.35 -5.04
C GLU A 451 12.25 -0.01 -5.31
N ASP A 452 10.92 -0.02 -5.37
CA ASP A 452 10.10 1.19 -5.60
C ASP A 452 10.11 2.15 -4.39
N VAL A 453 10.20 1.62 -3.17
CA VAL A 453 10.27 2.42 -1.92
C VAL A 453 11.67 3.00 -1.70
N GLY A 454 12.73 2.38 -2.22
CA GLY A 454 14.12 2.82 -2.02
C GLY A 454 14.37 4.32 -2.26
N PRO A 455 13.96 4.89 -3.42
CA PRO A 455 14.09 6.32 -3.71
C PRO A 455 13.32 7.26 -2.75
N LEU A 456 12.32 6.74 -2.04
CA LEU A 456 11.42 7.51 -1.15
C LEU A 456 11.89 7.55 0.31
N MET A 457 13.08 7.01 0.62
CA MET A 457 13.60 6.95 1.99
C MET A 457 13.80 8.31 2.66
N SER A 458 14.01 9.38 1.89
CA SER A 458 14.07 10.76 2.41
C SER A 458 12.76 11.22 3.05
N MET A 459 11.63 10.61 2.68
CA MET A 459 10.29 10.97 3.18
C MET A 459 9.93 10.30 4.51
N GLN A 460 10.83 9.51 5.12
CA GLN A 460 10.62 8.84 6.41
C GLN A 460 9.39 7.91 6.42
N LEU A 461 9.23 7.11 5.37
CA LEU A 461 8.13 6.13 5.22
C LEU A 461 8.53 4.72 5.72
N GLY A 462 9.65 4.58 6.42
CA GLY A 462 10.21 3.27 6.80
C GLY A 462 9.27 2.44 7.68
N SER A 463 8.72 3.04 8.74
CA SER A 463 7.80 2.36 9.67
C SER A 463 6.50 1.92 9.00
N SER A 464 5.86 2.82 8.25
CA SER A 464 4.62 2.52 7.51
C SER A 464 4.83 1.42 6.45
N THR A 465 5.98 1.42 5.77
CA THR A 465 6.36 0.39 4.80
C THR A 465 6.46 -1.00 5.46
N LEU A 466 7.18 -1.10 6.58
CA LEU A 466 7.37 -2.37 7.29
C LEU A 466 6.08 -2.87 7.94
N ASP A 467 5.30 -1.98 8.56
CA ASP A 467 4.01 -2.34 9.17
C ASP A 467 2.98 -2.75 8.10
N GLY A 468 2.97 -2.08 6.95
CA GLY A 468 2.14 -2.46 5.80
C GLY A 468 2.49 -3.85 5.26
N LEU A 469 3.77 -4.13 5.04
CA LEU A 469 4.23 -5.46 4.61
C LEU A 469 3.94 -6.54 5.66
N HIS A 470 4.05 -6.23 6.94
CA HIS A 470 3.65 -7.15 8.01
C HIS A 470 2.17 -7.51 7.91
N LYS A 471 1.28 -6.54 7.66
CA LYS A 471 -0.16 -6.80 7.45
C LYS A 471 -0.39 -7.71 6.24
N VAL A 472 0.25 -7.43 5.11
CA VAL A 472 0.12 -8.24 3.88
C VAL A 472 0.66 -9.66 4.10
N PHE A 473 1.79 -9.82 4.80
CA PHE A 473 2.32 -11.14 5.16
C PHE A 473 1.38 -11.89 6.12
N ASN A 474 0.79 -11.19 7.10
CA ASN A 474 -0.18 -11.77 8.02
C ASN A 474 -1.45 -12.26 7.27
N SER A 475 -1.94 -11.48 6.31
CA SER A 475 -3.03 -11.91 5.41
C SER A 475 -2.64 -13.16 4.61
N TYR A 476 -1.41 -13.19 4.06
CA TYR A 476 -0.91 -14.38 3.35
C TYR A 476 -0.85 -15.61 4.26
N VAL A 477 -0.34 -15.47 5.49
CA VAL A 477 -0.31 -16.58 6.45
C VAL A 477 -1.71 -17.04 6.86
N ASN A 478 -2.69 -16.13 6.99
CA ASN A 478 -4.08 -16.53 7.23
C ASN A 478 -4.65 -17.35 6.06
N LEU A 479 -4.26 -17.05 4.81
CA LEU A 479 -4.63 -17.90 3.67
C LEU A 479 -4.00 -19.29 3.76
N LEU A 480 -2.75 -19.38 4.22
CA LEU A 480 -2.10 -20.67 4.46
C LEU A 480 -2.77 -21.47 5.58
N ILE A 481 -3.21 -20.80 6.66
CA ILE A 481 -4.00 -21.44 7.72
C ILE A 481 -5.31 -21.99 7.14
N ASN A 482 -6.00 -21.19 6.32
CA ASN A 482 -7.24 -21.61 5.65
C ASN A 482 -7.06 -22.72 4.59
N ALA A 483 -5.81 -23.02 4.21
CA ALA A 483 -5.48 -24.12 3.32
C ALA A 483 -5.33 -25.46 4.06
N LEU A 484 -5.20 -25.45 5.39
CA LEU A 484 -5.13 -26.69 6.17
C LEU A 484 -6.50 -27.39 6.16
N PRO A 485 -6.55 -28.73 6.09
CA PRO A 485 -7.79 -29.50 6.29
C PRO A 485 -8.42 -29.17 7.65
N GLY A 486 -9.75 -29.27 7.78
CA GLY A 486 -10.47 -29.03 9.04
C GLY A 486 -10.65 -27.56 9.46
N SER A 487 -9.93 -26.60 8.84
CA SER A 487 -10.02 -25.19 9.22
C SER A 487 -11.33 -24.47 8.81
N MET A 488 -12.26 -25.16 8.14
CA MET A 488 -13.51 -24.58 7.60
C MET A 488 -14.70 -24.64 8.58
N GLU A 489 -14.54 -25.22 9.77
CA GLU A 489 -15.64 -25.36 10.73
C GLU A 489 -15.94 -24.07 11.54
N ASP A 490 -14.98 -23.13 11.64
CA ASP A 490 -15.16 -21.85 12.35
C ASP A 490 -15.84 -20.73 11.52
N VAL A 491 -16.48 -21.07 10.40
CA VAL A 491 -16.91 -20.10 9.37
C VAL A 491 -18.15 -19.27 9.77
N GLU A 492 -18.85 -19.62 10.85
CA GLU A 492 -20.07 -18.90 11.27
C GLU A 492 -19.80 -17.50 11.89
N ASN A 493 -18.58 -17.16 12.31
CA ASN A 493 -18.34 -15.93 13.09
C ASN A 493 -17.54 -14.81 12.40
N LEU A 494 -17.15 -14.91 11.12
CA LEU A 494 -16.35 -13.88 10.44
C LEU A 494 -17.01 -13.37 9.14
N GLU A 495 -18.07 -12.58 9.29
CA GLU A 495 -18.59 -11.68 8.25
C GLU A 495 -17.57 -10.54 8.02
N GLY A 496 -16.83 -10.59 6.92
CA GLY A 496 -16.01 -9.43 6.50
C GLY A 496 -14.79 -9.70 5.61
N SER A 497 -14.27 -10.93 5.50
CA SER A 497 -13.11 -11.21 4.64
C SER A 497 -13.51 -11.96 3.36
N GLY A 498 -13.48 -11.26 2.22
CA GLY A 498 -13.88 -11.77 0.90
C GLY A 498 -12.90 -12.75 0.24
N ASN A 499 -11.75 -13.05 0.85
CA ASN A 499 -10.71 -13.90 0.27
C ASN A 499 -10.60 -15.26 0.97
N LYS A 500 -11.69 -16.03 0.98
CA LYS A 500 -11.76 -17.37 1.62
C LYS A 500 -11.61 -18.55 0.65
N ILE A 501 -11.43 -18.30 -0.65
CA ILE A 501 -11.27 -19.37 -1.65
C ILE A 501 -9.78 -19.71 -1.73
N VAL A 502 -9.37 -20.77 -1.05
CA VAL A 502 -8.00 -21.31 -1.07
C VAL A 502 -8.08 -22.80 -1.38
N ARG A 503 -7.15 -23.33 -2.17
CA ARG A 503 -7.08 -24.78 -2.42
C ARG A 503 -6.56 -25.49 -1.18
N LEU A 504 -7.22 -26.56 -0.75
CA LEU A 504 -6.81 -27.33 0.42
C LEU A 504 -5.49 -28.05 0.17
N ALA A 505 -4.67 -28.12 1.22
CA ALA A 505 -3.46 -28.93 1.30
C ALA A 505 -3.83 -30.33 1.78
N GLU A 506 -4.23 -31.19 0.85
CA GLU A 506 -4.78 -32.52 1.14
C GLU A 506 -3.74 -33.49 1.71
N THR A 507 -2.46 -33.34 1.32
CA THR A 507 -1.38 -34.26 1.75
C THR A 507 -0.49 -33.64 2.81
N GLU A 508 0.10 -34.47 3.69
CA GLU A 508 1.09 -34.05 4.70
C GLU A 508 2.25 -33.26 4.05
N ALA A 509 2.66 -33.63 2.83
CA ALA A 509 3.68 -32.91 2.06
C ALA A 509 3.23 -31.49 1.68
N GLN A 510 2.00 -31.31 1.19
CA GLN A 510 1.46 -30.00 0.88
C GLN A 510 1.32 -29.14 2.15
N GLN A 511 0.88 -29.73 3.27
CA GLN A 511 0.73 -29.00 4.53
C GLN A 511 2.10 -28.55 5.09
N LEU A 512 3.12 -29.42 5.01
CA LEU A 512 4.51 -29.05 5.33
C LEU A 512 5.05 -27.97 4.38
N ALA A 513 4.64 -27.97 3.11
CA ALA A 513 5.01 -26.93 2.15
C ALA A 513 4.46 -25.54 2.53
N LEU A 514 3.26 -25.45 3.12
CA LEU A 514 2.72 -24.20 3.67
C LEU A 514 3.65 -23.61 4.74
N LEU A 515 4.09 -24.45 5.68
CA LEU A 515 5.06 -24.06 6.72
C LEU A 515 6.43 -23.70 6.15
N ALA A 516 6.89 -24.43 5.14
CA ALA A 516 8.15 -24.16 4.46
C ALA A 516 8.15 -22.79 3.76
N ASN A 517 7.04 -22.44 3.09
CA ASN A 517 6.83 -21.13 2.48
C ASN A 517 6.88 -20.02 3.54
N ALA A 518 6.05 -20.10 4.57
CA ALA A 518 5.93 -19.06 5.60
C ALA A 518 7.24 -18.85 6.37
N SER A 519 7.89 -19.94 6.79
CA SER A 519 9.16 -19.88 7.52
C SER A 519 10.28 -19.25 6.69
N LEU A 520 10.41 -19.63 5.42
CA LEU A 520 11.50 -19.13 4.56
C LEU A 520 11.33 -17.65 4.24
N LEU A 521 10.09 -17.22 4.01
CA LEU A 521 9.75 -15.82 3.82
C LEU A 521 10.11 -15.00 5.07
N ALA A 522 9.67 -15.45 6.25
CA ALA A 522 9.84 -14.72 7.51
C ALA A 522 11.29 -14.70 8.03
N GLU A 523 12.03 -15.80 7.91
CA GLU A 523 13.37 -15.94 8.50
C GLU A 523 14.47 -15.33 7.63
N GLU A 524 14.35 -15.48 6.30
CA GLU A 524 15.41 -15.15 5.36
C GLU A 524 14.98 -14.08 4.34
N LEU A 525 13.96 -14.35 3.51
CA LEU A 525 13.74 -13.57 2.29
C LEU A 525 13.29 -12.14 2.56
N LEU A 526 12.30 -11.95 3.43
CA LEU A 526 11.79 -10.62 3.78
C LEU A 526 12.79 -9.81 4.60
N PRO A 527 13.44 -10.36 5.66
CA PRO A 527 14.52 -9.67 6.36
C PRO A 527 15.69 -9.28 5.47
N ARG A 528 16.07 -10.15 4.51
CA ARG A 528 17.15 -9.87 3.55
C ARG A 528 16.78 -8.72 2.62
N ALA A 529 15.54 -8.69 2.13
CA ALA A 529 15.03 -7.60 1.29
C ALA A 529 15.04 -6.25 2.03
N ALA A 530 14.53 -6.23 3.26
CA ALA A 530 14.54 -5.03 4.10
C ALA A 530 15.97 -4.53 4.39
N THR A 531 16.92 -5.45 4.63
CA THR A 531 18.34 -5.09 4.86
C THR A 531 18.98 -4.47 3.61
N LYS A 532 18.68 -5.01 2.42
CA LYS A 532 19.17 -4.45 1.15
C LYS A 532 18.68 -3.02 0.93
N LEU A 533 17.40 -2.74 1.20
CA LEU A 533 16.85 -1.39 1.07
C LEU A 533 17.59 -0.38 1.97
N ILE A 534 17.90 -0.76 3.21
CA ILE A 534 18.67 0.07 4.14
C ILE A 534 20.08 0.35 3.61
N SER A 535 20.74 -0.64 2.99
CA SER A 535 22.09 -0.48 2.43
C SER A 535 22.14 0.46 1.22
N LEU A 536 21.13 0.44 0.35
CA LEU A 536 21.05 1.31 -0.84
C LEU A 536 20.92 2.79 -0.47
N TYR A 537 20.23 3.09 0.63
CA TYR A 537 20.17 4.44 1.19
C TYR A 537 21.55 4.93 1.68
N GLN A 538 22.37 4.04 2.22
CA GLN A 538 23.68 4.40 2.78
C GLN A 538 24.72 4.79 1.72
N THR A 539 24.63 4.22 0.52
CA THR A 539 25.56 4.51 -0.59
C THR A 539 25.25 5.80 -1.35
N SER A 540 24.01 6.31 -1.29
CA SER A 540 23.59 7.50 -2.05
C SER A 540 23.88 8.84 -1.35
N GLY A 541 24.22 8.85 -0.06
CA GLY A 541 24.42 10.07 0.72
C GLY A 541 25.84 10.19 1.24
N ALA A 542 26.80 10.60 0.42
CA ALA A 542 28.20 10.71 0.83
C ALA A 542 28.52 11.90 1.75
N ASP A 543 27.63 12.90 1.94
CA ASP A 543 28.12 14.23 2.36
C ASP A 543 27.67 14.80 3.72
N ASP A 544 26.91 14.08 4.56
CA ASP A 544 26.59 14.62 5.90
C ASP A 544 26.74 13.57 7.01
N SER A 545 27.77 13.72 7.85
CA SER A 545 28.24 12.69 8.79
C SER A 545 27.63 12.80 10.19
N ARG A 546 26.99 13.93 10.55
CA ARG A 546 26.57 14.20 11.94
C ARG A 546 25.13 13.81 12.27
N LYS A 547 24.22 13.77 11.28
CA LYS A 547 22.83 13.32 11.46
C LYS A 547 22.63 11.80 11.34
N LYS A 548 23.66 11.09 10.84
CA LYS A 548 23.63 9.65 10.49
C LYS A 548 23.80 8.69 11.68
N SER A 549 24.32 9.14 12.81
CA SER A 549 24.63 8.25 13.94
C SER A 549 23.39 7.89 14.79
N SER A 550 22.44 8.81 14.97
CA SER A 550 21.22 8.54 15.76
C SER A 550 20.23 7.64 15.02
N ASP A 551 20.07 7.83 13.71
CA ASP A 551 19.17 7.04 12.87
C ASP A 551 19.62 5.58 12.71
N ARG A 552 20.93 5.33 12.80
CA ARG A 552 21.53 3.99 12.81
C ARG A 552 21.14 3.19 14.06
N HIS A 553 20.95 3.85 15.20
CA HIS A 553 20.64 3.19 16.48
C HIS A 553 19.14 2.82 16.60
N ASN A 554 18.25 3.60 15.97
CA ASN A 554 16.80 3.36 16.02
C ASN A 554 16.29 2.28 15.04
N ARG A 555 16.93 2.12 13.87
CA ARG A 555 16.44 1.18 12.81
C ARG A 555 16.75 -0.31 13.10
N LEU A 556 17.80 -0.60 13.87
CA LEU A 556 18.17 -1.97 14.26
C LEU A 556 17.14 -2.62 15.22
N PRO A 557 16.66 -1.92 16.27
CA PRO A 557 15.54 -2.36 17.10
C PRO A 557 14.25 -2.62 16.30
N GLU A 558 13.87 -1.70 15.40
CA GLU A 558 12.68 -1.83 14.56
C GLU A 558 12.75 -3.06 13.66
N GLN A 559 13.90 -3.33 13.03
CA GLN A 559 14.08 -4.53 12.21
C GLN A 559 13.97 -5.82 13.02
N ARG A 560 14.54 -5.85 14.23
CA ARG A 560 14.42 -6.99 15.14
C ARG A 560 12.98 -7.20 15.61
N GLU A 561 12.25 -6.12 15.84
CA GLU A 561 10.83 -6.18 16.19
C GLU A 561 9.99 -6.67 15.02
N TRP A 562 10.24 -6.15 13.82
CA TRP A 562 9.57 -6.59 12.62
C TRP A 562 9.80 -8.08 12.35
N LYS A 563 11.05 -8.57 12.46
CA LYS A 563 11.35 -10.00 12.38
C LYS A 563 10.58 -10.82 13.42
N ARG A 564 10.47 -10.32 14.67
CA ARG A 564 9.64 -10.96 15.71
C ARG A 564 8.15 -10.99 15.33
N LYS A 565 7.61 -9.91 14.75
CA LYS A 565 6.22 -9.85 14.27
C LYS A 565 5.98 -10.89 13.17
N LEU A 566 6.87 -10.99 12.17
CA LEU A 566 6.79 -12.02 11.11
C LEU A 566 6.83 -13.43 11.70
N GLN A 567 7.72 -13.69 12.66
CA GLN A 567 7.82 -15.00 13.30
C GLN A 567 6.53 -15.38 14.04
N ARG A 568 5.87 -14.44 14.72
CA ARG A 568 4.57 -14.70 15.38
C ARG A 568 3.50 -15.14 14.39
N CYS A 569 3.48 -14.62 13.16
CA CYS A 569 2.58 -15.11 12.12
C CYS A 569 2.89 -16.58 11.79
N VAL A 570 4.16 -16.94 11.59
CA VAL A 570 4.58 -18.32 11.33
C VAL A 570 4.22 -19.24 12.49
N ASP A 571 4.41 -18.79 13.73
CA ASP A 571 4.06 -19.56 14.93
C ASP A 571 2.54 -19.86 14.99
N ARG A 572 1.67 -18.93 14.59
CA ARG A 572 0.22 -19.17 14.47
C ARG A 572 -0.11 -20.28 13.47
N LEU A 573 0.55 -20.28 12.31
CA LEU A 573 0.38 -21.35 11.32
C LEU A 573 0.88 -22.70 11.85
N ARG A 574 2.02 -22.70 12.54
CA ARG A 574 2.56 -23.90 13.21
C ARG A 574 1.58 -24.46 14.24
N ASP A 575 1.04 -23.60 15.10
CA ASP A 575 0.12 -24.01 16.15
C ASP A 575 -1.21 -24.53 15.56
N SER A 576 -1.72 -23.91 14.49
CA SER A 576 -2.89 -24.41 13.75
C SER A 576 -2.64 -25.77 13.12
N PHE A 577 -1.46 -25.97 12.51
CA PHE A 577 -1.05 -27.24 11.93
C PHE A 577 -0.93 -28.35 12.99
N CYS A 578 -0.28 -28.07 14.12
CA CYS A 578 -0.13 -29.05 15.19
C CYS A 578 -1.48 -29.40 15.82
N ARG A 579 -2.35 -28.40 16.03
CA ARG A 579 -3.71 -28.61 16.51
C ARG A 579 -4.50 -29.51 15.58
N GLN A 580 -4.52 -29.22 14.27
CA GLN A 580 -5.27 -30.03 13.31
C GLN A 580 -4.79 -31.49 13.34
N HIS A 581 -3.48 -31.71 13.28
CA HIS A 581 -2.95 -33.06 13.29
C HIS A 581 -3.12 -33.81 14.61
N ALA A 582 -3.22 -33.09 15.73
CA ALA A 582 -3.58 -33.67 17.01
C ALA A 582 -5.07 -34.05 17.05
N LEU A 583 -5.96 -33.20 16.53
CA LEU A 583 -7.39 -33.51 16.41
C LEU A 583 -7.60 -34.75 15.53
N ASP A 584 -6.93 -34.83 14.37
CA ASP A 584 -6.99 -35.99 13.48
C ASP A 584 -6.48 -37.30 14.14
N LEU A 585 -5.65 -37.19 15.19
CA LEU A 585 -5.14 -38.36 15.94
C LEU A 585 -6.06 -38.74 17.11
N ILE A 586 -6.67 -37.75 17.75
CA ILE A 586 -7.45 -37.93 18.98
C ILE A 586 -8.90 -38.28 18.66
N PHE A 587 -9.44 -37.80 17.55
CA PHE A 587 -10.83 -38.00 17.16
C PHE A 587 -10.95 -38.78 15.86
N THR A 588 -11.95 -39.65 15.81
CA THR A 588 -12.39 -40.34 14.59
C THR A 588 -13.16 -39.39 13.67
N GLU A 589 -13.34 -39.79 12.40
CA GLU A 589 -14.23 -39.08 11.46
C GLU A 589 -15.68 -39.00 11.94
N ASP A 590 -16.12 -39.95 12.79
CA ASP A 590 -17.46 -40.03 13.36
C ASP A 590 -17.61 -39.21 14.68
N GLY A 591 -16.52 -38.58 15.16
CA GLY A 591 -16.50 -37.74 16.36
C GLY A 591 -16.27 -38.49 17.68
N GLU A 592 -16.03 -39.80 17.65
CA GLU A 592 -15.60 -40.58 18.82
C GLU A 592 -14.13 -40.32 19.16
N THR A 593 -13.75 -40.40 20.43
CA THR A 593 -12.38 -40.18 20.91
C THR A 593 -11.56 -41.48 20.91
N HIS A 594 -10.44 -41.49 20.18
CA HIS A 594 -9.41 -42.53 20.26
C HIS A 594 -8.67 -42.52 21.60
N LEU A 595 -8.61 -41.35 22.26
CA LEU A 595 -8.01 -41.17 23.57
C LEU A 595 -9.12 -40.92 24.61
N SER A 596 -9.61 -41.99 25.22
CA SER A 596 -10.63 -41.94 26.27
C SER A 596 -10.19 -42.74 27.50
N ALA A 597 -10.76 -42.43 28.66
CA ALA A 597 -10.47 -43.18 29.89
C ALA A 597 -10.88 -44.66 29.76
N GLU A 598 -11.95 -44.94 29.00
CA GLU A 598 -12.46 -46.29 28.76
C GLU A 598 -11.41 -47.24 28.15
N MET A 599 -10.46 -46.69 27.37
CA MET A 599 -9.32 -47.45 26.83
C MET A 599 -8.50 -48.14 27.93
N TYR A 600 -8.38 -47.51 29.11
CA TYR A 600 -7.65 -48.05 30.25
C TYR A 600 -8.59 -48.77 31.23
N LEU A 601 -9.81 -48.26 31.43
CA LEU A 601 -10.78 -48.82 32.39
C LEU A 601 -11.29 -50.20 31.98
N SER A 602 -11.39 -50.49 30.68
CA SER A 602 -11.89 -51.77 30.16
C SER A 602 -10.85 -52.90 30.13
N MET A 603 -9.57 -52.61 30.38
CA MET A 603 -8.47 -53.59 30.29
C MET A 603 -8.63 -54.75 31.30
N ASP A 604 -9.21 -54.47 32.46
CA ASP A 604 -9.42 -55.43 33.54
C ASP A 604 -10.74 -56.23 33.40
N ASP A 605 -11.55 -55.97 32.36
CA ASP A 605 -12.80 -56.70 32.10
C ASP A 605 -12.56 -58.11 31.52
N SER A 606 -11.38 -58.35 30.93
CA SER A 606 -11.02 -59.63 30.32
C SER A 606 -10.27 -60.55 31.30
N HIS A 607 -10.49 -61.88 31.20
CA HIS A 607 -9.82 -62.87 32.04
C HIS A 607 -8.48 -63.37 31.46
N GLU A 608 -8.07 -62.84 30.30
CA GLU A 608 -6.82 -63.21 29.62
C GLU A 608 -5.77 -62.11 29.85
N GLU A 609 -4.50 -62.50 30.02
CA GLU A 609 -3.41 -61.52 30.16
C GLU A 609 -3.21 -60.80 28.80
N PRO A 610 -3.29 -59.46 28.74
CA PRO A 610 -3.20 -58.73 27.48
C PRO A 610 -1.80 -58.85 26.88
N GLU A 611 -1.73 -58.80 25.54
CA GLU A 611 -0.44 -58.65 24.85
C GLU A 611 0.05 -57.21 25.01
N TRP A 612 1.19 -57.06 25.67
CA TRP A 612 1.73 -55.74 26.03
C TRP A 612 2.31 -55.02 24.83
N SER A 613 1.61 -53.97 24.38
CA SER A 613 2.06 -53.08 23.32
C SER A 613 1.52 -51.67 23.57
N PRO A 614 2.19 -50.61 23.07
CA PRO A 614 1.66 -49.26 23.20
C PRO A 614 0.31 -49.13 22.50
N SER A 615 -0.59 -48.36 23.09
CA SER A 615 -1.93 -48.11 22.56
C SER A 615 -1.83 -47.48 21.17
N LEU A 616 -2.83 -47.79 20.33
CA LEU A 616 -2.83 -47.47 18.90
C LEU A 616 -2.56 -45.98 18.63
N ILE A 617 -3.17 -45.07 19.39
CA ILE A 617 -2.97 -43.62 19.23
C ILE A 617 -1.49 -43.20 19.38
N PHE A 618 -0.74 -43.78 20.31
CA PHE A 618 0.66 -43.43 20.51
C PHE A 618 1.57 -44.07 19.44
N LEU A 619 1.22 -45.27 18.96
CA LEU A 619 1.87 -45.88 17.79
C LEU A 619 1.64 -45.04 16.52
N GLU A 620 0.42 -44.54 16.32
CA GLU A 620 0.07 -43.66 15.20
C GLU A 620 0.78 -42.30 15.30
N LEU A 621 0.86 -41.72 16.49
CA LEU A 621 1.66 -40.52 16.74
C LEU A 621 3.13 -40.74 16.35
N TYR A 622 3.74 -41.84 16.80
CA TYR A 622 5.12 -42.20 16.44
C TYR A 622 5.29 -42.35 14.91
N ALA A 623 4.41 -43.09 14.26
CA ALA A 623 4.43 -43.30 12.82
C ALA A 623 4.28 -41.98 12.04
N LYS A 624 3.36 -41.11 12.48
CA LYS A 624 3.10 -39.79 11.89
C LYS A 624 4.32 -38.87 12.03
N LEU A 625 4.92 -38.79 13.21
CA LEU A 625 6.13 -37.99 13.45
C LEU A 625 7.29 -38.43 12.54
N ASN A 626 7.52 -39.73 12.37
CA ASN A 626 8.60 -40.22 11.50
C ASN A 626 8.32 -39.97 10.03
N ARG A 627 7.09 -40.21 9.56
CA ARG A 627 6.68 -39.95 8.18
C ARG A 627 6.83 -38.46 7.84
N MET A 628 6.31 -37.57 8.69
CA MET A 628 6.40 -36.13 8.51
C MET A 628 7.84 -35.63 8.63
N SER A 629 8.64 -36.17 9.56
CA SER A 629 10.07 -35.85 9.66
C SER A 629 10.83 -36.25 8.40
N GLY A 630 10.49 -37.39 7.78
CA GLY A 630 11.07 -37.83 6.51
C GLY A 630 10.78 -36.84 5.38
N ILE A 631 9.52 -36.44 5.22
CA ILE A 631 9.13 -35.42 4.23
C ILE A 631 9.80 -34.07 4.50
N ALA A 632 9.84 -33.66 5.77
CA ALA A 632 10.41 -32.38 6.19
C ALA A 632 11.92 -32.29 5.94
N ALA A 633 12.66 -33.42 5.98
CA ALA A 633 14.10 -33.42 5.71
C ALA A 633 14.43 -32.86 4.31
N ASP A 634 13.59 -33.13 3.31
CA ASP A 634 13.77 -32.63 1.95
C ASP A 634 13.31 -31.18 1.75
N MET A 635 12.38 -30.70 2.58
CA MET A 635 11.79 -29.36 2.48
C MET A 635 12.55 -28.30 3.28
N PHE A 636 13.16 -28.69 4.40
CA PHE A 636 13.86 -27.80 5.33
C PHE A 636 15.38 -28.00 5.31
N ILE A 637 15.97 -28.22 4.14
CA ILE A 637 17.43 -28.36 3.98
C ILE A 637 18.15 -27.13 4.55
N GLY A 638 19.08 -27.33 5.48
CA GLY A 638 19.80 -26.26 6.20
C GLY A 638 18.98 -25.57 7.29
N ARG A 639 17.77 -26.05 7.57
CA ARG A 639 16.85 -25.58 8.63
C ARG A 639 16.25 -26.76 9.40
N GLU A 640 17.06 -27.79 9.65
CA GLU A 640 16.63 -29.05 10.27
C GLU A 640 16.03 -28.82 11.66
N ARG A 641 16.51 -27.80 12.37
CA ARG A 641 15.97 -27.36 13.67
C ARG A 641 14.47 -27.02 13.60
N PHE A 642 13.99 -26.46 12.48
CA PHE A 642 12.57 -26.15 12.32
C PHE A 642 11.73 -27.43 12.31
N SER A 643 12.18 -28.44 11.56
CA SER A 643 11.52 -29.75 11.51
C SER A 643 11.46 -30.40 12.90
N THR A 644 12.58 -30.43 13.63
CA THR A 644 12.62 -30.98 14.99
C THR A 644 11.68 -30.24 15.95
N LEU A 645 11.66 -28.90 15.90
CA LEU A 645 10.78 -28.09 16.75
C LEU A 645 9.31 -28.26 16.37
N LEU A 646 8.99 -28.45 15.09
CA LEU A 646 7.63 -28.74 14.62
C LEU A 646 7.14 -30.08 15.18
N MET A 647 7.94 -31.14 15.03
CA MET A 647 7.63 -32.46 15.57
C MET A 647 7.49 -32.43 17.10
N MET A 648 8.39 -31.71 17.79
CA MET A 648 8.30 -31.50 19.23
C MET A 648 7.01 -30.78 19.63
N ARG A 649 6.58 -29.77 18.87
CA ARG A 649 5.33 -29.04 19.11
C ARG A 649 4.10 -29.91 18.88
N LEU A 650 4.13 -30.81 17.90
CA LEU A 650 3.05 -31.77 17.67
C LEU A 650 2.92 -32.75 18.84
N THR A 651 4.02 -33.36 19.30
CA THR A 651 4.03 -34.21 20.50
C THR A 651 3.51 -33.45 21.72
N GLU A 652 3.99 -32.22 21.94
CA GLU A 652 3.52 -31.36 23.03
C GLU A 652 2.01 -31.12 22.95
N THR A 653 1.47 -30.87 21.77
CA THR A 653 0.04 -30.59 21.58
C THR A 653 -0.82 -31.80 21.98
N VAL A 654 -0.41 -33.02 21.61
CA VAL A 654 -1.14 -34.25 21.97
C VAL A 654 -1.07 -34.52 23.48
N ILE A 655 0.10 -34.38 24.08
CA ILE A 655 0.29 -34.66 25.52
C ILE A 655 -0.40 -33.63 26.41
N LEU A 656 -0.35 -32.35 26.04
CA LEU A 656 -1.09 -31.32 26.78
C LEU A 656 -2.60 -31.53 26.66
N TRP A 657 -3.11 -32.00 25.51
CA TRP A 657 -4.53 -32.35 25.38
C TRP A 657 -4.93 -33.43 26.40
N LEU A 658 -4.17 -34.52 26.52
CA LEU A 658 -4.42 -35.56 27.53
C LEU A 658 -4.33 -35.01 28.96
N SER A 659 -3.33 -34.17 29.23
CA SER A 659 -3.14 -33.58 30.56
C SER A 659 -4.27 -32.64 30.96
N GLU A 660 -4.88 -31.95 30.00
CA GLU A 660 -5.90 -30.91 30.21
C GLU A 660 -7.33 -31.42 29.98
N ASP A 661 -7.53 -32.65 29.49
CA ASP A 661 -8.87 -33.22 29.24
C ASP A 661 -9.59 -33.58 30.55
N GLN A 662 -10.48 -32.69 30.97
CA GLN A 662 -11.25 -32.84 32.19
C GLN A 662 -12.15 -34.08 32.17
N ASN A 663 -12.77 -34.41 31.03
CA ASN A 663 -13.68 -35.55 30.97
C ASN A 663 -12.92 -36.87 31.16
N PHE A 664 -11.74 -36.98 30.52
CA PHE A 664 -10.85 -38.13 30.69
C PHE A 664 -10.49 -38.35 32.17
N TRP A 665 -10.10 -37.29 32.88
CA TRP A 665 -9.66 -37.42 34.26
C TRP A 665 -10.82 -37.61 35.24
N GLU A 666 -11.98 -36.99 35.01
CA GLU A 666 -13.19 -37.22 35.82
C GLU A 666 -13.62 -38.69 35.75
N ASP A 667 -13.64 -39.29 34.56
CA ASP A 667 -13.96 -40.70 34.38
C ASP A 667 -12.94 -41.62 35.05
N LEU A 668 -11.65 -41.26 35.03
CA LEU A 668 -10.58 -42.06 35.62
C LEU A 668 -10.51 -41.97 37.15
N GLU A 669 -10.79 -40.80 37.72
CA GLU A 669 -10.64 -40.49 39.15
C GLU A 669 -11.93 -40.71 39.95
N GLU A 670 -13.07 -40.32 39.39
CA GLU A 670 -14.38 -40.30 40.06
C GLU A 670 -15.45 -41.15 39.36
N GLY A 671 -15.10 -41.78 38.23
CA GLY A 671 -16.02 -42.58 37.43
C GLY A 671 -16.55 -43.83 38.13
N PRO A 672 -17.63 -44.43 37.58
CA PRO A 672 -18.27 -45.61 38.17
C PRO A 672 -17.40 -46.87 38.14
N ARG A 673 -16.41 -46.91 37.25
CA ARG A 673 -15.43 -47.99 37.12
C ARG A 673 -14.06 -47.45 37.54
N PRO A 674 -13.46 -47.95 38.63
CA PRO A 674 -12.13 -47.51 39.03
C PRO A 674 -11.04 -48.11 38.11
N LEU A 675 -9.93 -47.41 37.97
CA LEU A 675 -8.75 -47.91 37.25
C LEU A 675 -8.24 -49.21 37.88
N GLY A 676 -8.10 -50.26 37.07
CA GLY A 676 -7.59 -51.55 37.51
C GLY A 676 -6.09 -51.74 37.26
N PRO A 677 -5.50 -52.85 37.75
CA PRO A 677 -4.06 -53.11 37.64
C PRO A 677 -3.55 -53.18 36.20
N LEU A 678 -4.29 -53.80 35.28
CA LEU A 678 -3.89 -53.90 33.87
C LEU A 678 -4.01 -52.55 33.17
N GLY A 679 -5.08 -51.78 33.47
CA GLY A 679 -5.25 -50.42 32.98
C GLY A 679 -4.11 -49.47 33.40
N LEU A 680 -3.70 -49.50 34.68
CA LEU A 680 -2.56 -48.71 35.17
C LEU A 680 -1.25 -49.09 34.48
N GLN A 681 -1.01 -50.39 34.30
CA GLN A 681 0.17 -50.90 33.61
C GLN A 681 0.22 -50.43 32.15
N GLN A 682 -0.92 -50.44 31.44
CA GLN A 682 -1.02 -49.94 30.07
C GLN A 682 -0.78 -48.44 29.98
N PHE A 683 -1.37 -47.64 30.87
CA PHE A 683 -1.15 -46.19 30.92
C PHE A 683 0.34 -45.86 31.13
N TYR A 684 1.00 -46.56 32.05
CA TYR A 684 2.43 -46.37 32.30
C TYR A 684 3.27 -46.75 31.09
N LEU A 685 2.94 -47.86 30.41
CA LEU A 685 3.60 -48.30 29.20
C LEU A 685 3.49 -47.25 28.07
N ASP A 686 2.31 -46.66 27.88
CA ASP A 686 2.04 -45.64 26.88
C ASP A 686 2.85 -44.36 27.12
N MET A 687 2.84 -43.85 28.35
CA MET A 687 3.62 -42.66 28.71
C MET A 687 5.11 -42.89 28.59
N GLN A 688 5.58 -44.08 28.98
CA GLN A 688 6.98 -44.45 28.84
C GLN A 688 7.38 -44.60 27.37
N PHE A 689 6.49 -45.12 26.52
CA PHE A 689 6.69 -45.17 25.08
C PHE A 689 6.89 -43.77 24.49
N VAL A 690 6.05 -42.79 24.88
CA VAL A 690 6.21 -41.38 24.47
C VAL A 690 7.55 -40.79 24.91
N ILE A 691 7.97 -41.05 26.16
CA ILE A 691 9.28 -40.62 26.65
C ILE A 691 10.39 -41.22 25.78
N LEU A 692 10.32 -42.53 25.49
CA LEU A 692 11.35 -43.27 24.76
C LEU A 692 11.50 -42.77 23.32
N PHE A 693 10.42 -42.69 22.54
CA PHE A 693 10.55 -42.23 21.15
C PHE A 693 10.82 -40.72 21.05
N GLY A 694 10.39 -39.95 22.04
CA GLY A 694 10.61 -38.51 22.10
C GLY A 694 12.04 -38.13 22.56
N GLN A 695 12.74 -39.04 23.25
CA GLN A 695 14.02 -38.76 23.89
C GLN A 695 15.07 -38.24 22.88
N GLY A 696 15.60 -37.05 23.16
CA GLY A 696 16.67 -36.44 22.36
C GLY A 696 16.25 -35.87 20.99
N ARG A 697 14.96 -35.96 20.60
CA ARG A 697 14.45 -35.43 19.33
C ARG A 697 13.15 -34.64 19.47
N TYR A 698 12.06 -35.29 19.88
CA TYR A 698 10.70 -34.74 19.80
C TYR A 698 10.04 -34.46 21.15
N LEU A 699 10.81 -34.49 22.25
CA LEU A 699 10.32 -34.21 23.59
C LEU A 699 10.99 -32.96 24.18
N SER A 700 10.18 -32.00 24.63
CA SER A 700 10.66 -30.84 25.38
C SER A 700 10.82 -31.18 26.86
N ARG A 701 11.63 -30.41 27.60
CA ARG A 701 11.77 -30.60 29.06
C ARG A 701 10.46 -30.40 29.81
N HIS A 702 9.65 -29.44 29.34
CA HIS A 702 8.35 -29.16 29.93
C HIS A 702 7.39 -30.33 29.71
N VAL A 703 7.28 -30.82 28.46
CA VAL A 703 6.42 -31.96 28.15
C VAL A 703 6.85 -33.21 28.90
N HIS A 704 8.16 -33.46 29.02
CA HIS A 704 8.66 -34.56 29.83
C HIS A 704 8.17 -34.48 31.28
N GLN A 705 8.19 -33.29 31.88
CA GLN A 705 7.66 -33.07 33.22
C GLN A 705 6.15 -33.29 33.28
N VAL A 706 5.40 -32.78 32.30
CA VAL A 706 3.94 -33.03 32.20
C VAL A 706 3.63 -34.52 32.12
N ILE A 707 4.42 -35.30 31.34
CA ILE A 707 4.25 -36.76 31.25
C ILE A 707 4.45 -37.41 32.62
N VAL A 708 5.47 -37.00 33.38
CA VAL A 708 5.68 -37.52 34.74
C VAL A 708 4.50 -37.15 35.66
N GLU A 709 4.00 -35.92 35.57
CA GLU A 709 2.86 -35.44 36.37
C GLU A 709 1.57 -36.22 36.08
N ILE A 710 1.26 -36.52 34.81
CA ILE A 710 0.09 -37.36 34.47
C ILE A 710 0.28 -38.82 34.88
N MET A 711 1.50 -39.35 34.85
CA MET A 711 1.78 -40.70 35.38
C MET A 711 1.56 -40.74 36.90
N ASP A 712 2.03 -39.74 37.64
CA ASP A 712 1.80 -39.61 39.08
C ASP A 712 0.31 -39.45 39.41
N ARG A 713 -0.43 -38.69 38.60
CA ARG A 713 -1.89 -38.52 38.72
C ARG A 713 -2.62 -39.84 38.54
N ALA A 714 -2.28 -40.63 37.52
CA ALA A 714 -2.85 -41.96 37.30
C ALA A 714 -2.53 -42.94 38.45
N MET A 715 -1.31 -42.89 39.00
CA MET A 715 -0.94 -43.69 40.18
C MET A 715 -1.75 -43.30 41.42
N ALA A 716 -2.01 -42.00 41.62
CA ALA A 716 -2.84 -41.52 42.72
C ALA A 716 -4.30 -41.99 42.57
N ALA A 717 -4.87 -41.91 41.36
CA ALA A 717 -6.22 -42.41 41.05
C ALA A 717 -6.33 -43.91 41.34
N PHE A 718 -5.35 -44.71 40.92
CA PHE A 718 -5.30 -46.13 41.23
C PHE A 718 -5.15 -46.40 42.73
N SER A 719 -4.27 -45.68 43.42
CA SER A 719 -4.04 -45.87 44.85
C SER A 719 -5.29 -45.59 45.69
N ALA A 720 -6.21 -44.75 45.22
CA ALA A 720 -7.48 -44.48 45.88
C ALA A 720 -8.37 -45.73 45.99
N THR A 721 -8.13 -46.77 45.18
CA THR A 721 -8.82 -48.07 45.25
C THR A 721 -8.35 -48.96 46.41
N GLY A 722 -7.29 -48.55 47.13
CA GLY A 722 -6.72 -49.29 48.26
C GLY A 722 -5.65 -50.33 47.89
N VAL A 723 -5.22 -50.36 46.62
CA VAL A 723 -4.14 -51.23 46.12
C VAL A 723 -2.85 -50.44 45.98
N ASP A 724 -1.72 -51.05 46.33
CA ASP A 724 -0.38 -50.46 46.19
C ASP A 724 0.02 -50.34 44.69
N PRO A 725 0.14 -49.11 44.13
CA PRO A 725 0.52 -48.90 42.73
C PRO A 725 1.96 -49.34 42.44
N ASP A 726 2.89 -49.19 43.40
CA ASP A 726 4.32 -49.46 43.17
C ASP A 726 4.56 -50.93 42.84
N ARG A 727 3.78 -51.82 43.45
CA ARG A 727 3.84 -53.26 43.15
C ARG A 727 3.47 -53.57 41.70
N GLN A 728 2.51 -52.83 41.12
CA GLN A 728 2.06 -53.04 39.74
C GLN A 728 3.06 -52.46 38.74
N VAL A 729 3.59 -51.26 39.01
CA VAL A 729 4.64 -50.65 38.18
C VAL A 729 5.92 -51.48 38.22
N LEU A 730 6.34 -51.96 39.40
CA LEU A 730 7.49 -52.85 39.54
C LEU A 730 7.27 -54.20 38.85
N TYR A 731 6.04 -54.71 38.80
CA TYR A 731 5.73 -55.93 38.07
C TYR A 731 5.95 -55.76 36.56
N LEU A 732 5.41 -54.69 35.97
CA LEU A 732 5.65 -54.31 34.57
C LEU A 732 7.15 -54.09 34.29
N MET A 733 7.82 -53.30 35.14
CA MET A 733 9.26 -52.98 35.02
C MET A 733 10.17 -54.21 35.19
N ARG A 734 9.72 -55.27 35.86
CA ARG A 734 10.53 -56.47 36.13
C ARG A 734 10.28 -57.60 35.13
N ARG A 735 9.08 -57.69 34.54
CA ARG A 735 8.69 -58.76 33.60
C ARG A 735 8.85 -58.34 32.13
N GLN A 736 8.57 -57.07 31.80
CA GLN A 736 8.42 -56.61 30.41
C GLN A 736 9.42 -55.53 30.00
N TYR A 737 10.16 -54.92 30.93
CA TYR A 737 11.22 -53.95 30.59
C TYR A 737 12.37 -54.55 29.77
N TYR A 738 12.48 -55.88 29.62
CA TYR A 738 13.44 -56.50 28.69
C TYR A 738 12.78 -56.89 27.36
N GLU A 739 11.59 -57.48 27.36
CA GLU A 739 10.91 -57.90 26.11
C GLU A 739 10.29 -56.72 25.36
N CYS A 740 9.70 -55.75 26.08
CA CYS A 740 9.15 -54.54 25.50
C CYS A 740 10.28 -53.61 25.03
N LEU A 741 11.42 -53.49 25.73
CA LEU A 741 12.61 -52.81 25.19
C LEU A 741 13.24 -53.55 24.01
N LEU A 742 13.20 -54.89 23.95
CA LEU A 742 13.65 -55.66 22.79
C LEU A 742 12.72 -55.47 21.58
N GLN A 743 11.40 -55.46 21.77
CA GLN A 743 10.42 -55.16 20.73
C GLN A 743 10.43 -53.68 20.34
N LEU A 744 10.57 -52.74 21.28
CA LEU A 744 10.78 -51.31 21.02
C LEU A 744 12.12 -51.06 20.33
N HIS A 745 13.22 -51.70 20.74
CA HIS A 745 14.48 -51.66 19.99
C HIS A 745 14.28 -52.24 18.61
N PHE A 746 13.49 -53.31 18.44
CA PHE A 746 13.26 -53.91 17.13
C PHE A 746 12.37 -53.02 16.24
N VAL A 747 11.33 -52.38 16.77
CA VAL A 747 10.46 -51.44 16.03
C VAL A 747 11.23 -50.16 15.68
N VAL A 748 12.03 -49.63 16.62
CA VAL A 748 12.90 -48.48 16.37
C VAL A 748 14.02 -48.86 15.38
N ILE A 749 14.71 -49.98 15.54
CA ILE A 749 15.79 -50.42 14.62
C ILE A 749 15.25 -50.82 13.23
N SER A 750 14.11 -51.49 13.15
CA SER A 750 13.48 -51.90 11.88
C SER A 750 12.87 -50.73 11.12
N SER A 751 12.68 -49.58 11.77
CA SER A 751 12.29 -48.31 11.12
C SER A 751 13.49 -47.47 10.66
N PHE A 752 14.71 -47.87 11.04
CA PHE A 752 15.99 -47.25 10.63
C PHE A 752 16.77 -48.08 9.59
N LEU A 753 16.38 -49.34 9.37
CA LEU A 753 16.78 -50.21 8.25
C LEU A 753 15.73 -50.11 7.13
#